data_AF-A0A8E2JK91-F1
#
_entry.id   AF-A0A8E2JK91-F1
#
_cell.length_a   1.000
_cell.length_b   1.000
_cell.length_c   1.000
_cell.angle_alpha   90.00
_cell.angle_beta   90.00
_cell.angle_gamma   90.00
#
_symmetry.space_group_name_H-M   'P 1'
#
loop_
_entity.id
_entity.type
_entity.pdbx_description
1 polymer ?
#
loop_
_entity_poly.entity_id
_entity_poly.type
_entity_poly.pdbx_seq_one_letter_code
_entity_poly.pdbx_strand_id
1 'polypeptide(L)'
;MALVKDVPAVVSIDAKPYAFTFPLKHTALLVIDMQRDFLLAKGFGEIQGGNLEAVQASIAPTKKLLEACRSAGLTIFHTREGHVPDLSDCPSSKLIRQGAAPNNTQHKLTIGERGEMGRLLVRGEYGHDIIDELKPLPGEVVIDKPGKGTFWNTTILHKLKARAITHLIVSGVTTECCFATSIREANDRGFECCGIEEATSGYNDANFKCATLDMIHWSQGLFGFIASLQPLLDALAPLVDSRGHAQSTPPQTPPGFDGDLSISSLQKAYKNGLSPVTLVETLYNKIEAYQKIDPAVWIHLESKDNVLEAAKALAAKYTDRTALPPLFGVPFSVKDSIDVAGLPTTTACPPLAHIPSASAVVYEKVIAEGALFIGKTNLDQLATGLTGCRSPYGITHSVFHKDYISGGSSSGNAVSVGANLVSFSLATDTAGSGRVPAGFNGICGYKPTRGLISFRGVTPACLSLDCIAISAKNVKDARTVWQLTEGYDVEDSYAKPPIAFERHVNSIGPQATSFKFSIPPPEALEICSHVHRRMFNETVKRLQAIGGTLTPADWSPFKKAGELLYDGTFVSERLASLPDNWLEKNRNILHPVIVELMDNVVKRQSTAVQAYRDLQAKALYTRQAEKVFAYSATGTDVIVVPTTPTHWKISEVLADPIRKNSILGEYTHCGNVLDLCGVAVPAGTYPVAELSGNKEDEGVLPFSVTFLGGSRMDATVLEIARRFEESVPSSA
;
A
#
# COMPACT_ATOMS: atom_id res chain seq x y z
N MET A 1 -1.37 -3.44 38.66
CA MET A 1 -1.99 -2.63 37.60
C MET A 1 -1.21 -1.32 37.51
N ALA A 2 -0.08 -1.32 36.81
CA ALA A 2 0.66 -0.08 36.56
C ALA A 2 -0.08 0.65 35.43
N LEU A 3 -0.55 1.88 35.72
CA LEU A 3 -1.16 2.78 34.76
C LEU A 3 -0.22 2.90 33.55
N VAL A 4 -0.68 2.43 32.39
CA VAL A 4 -0.04 2.66 31.10
C VAL A 4 -0.03 4.18 30.92
N LYS A 5 1.13 4.83 31.03
CA LYS A 5 1.27 6.23 30.63
C LYS A 5 1.10 6.26 29.12
N ASP A 6 -0.03 6.80 28.65
CA ASP A 6 -0.27 7.06 27.24
C ASP A 6 0.88 7.89 26.66
N VAL A 7 1.50 7.38 25.60
CA VAL A 7 2.47 8.16 24.81
C VAL A 7 1.70 9.38 24.28
N PRO A 8 2.16 10.63 24.52
CA PRO A 8 1.46 11.80 24.05
C PRO A 8 1.29 11.73 22.53
N ALA A 9 0.03 11.78 22.07
CA ALA A 9 -0.31 11.72 20.65
C ALA A 9 0.23 12.92 19.87
N VAL A 10 0.55 14.01 20.57
CA VAL A 10 1.01 15.29 20.04
C VAL A 10 2.20 15.76 20.87
N VAL A 11 3.24 16.23 20.19
CA VAL A 11 4.46 16.79 20.77
C VAL A 11 4.53 18.27 20.43
N SER A 12 5.00 19.10 21.37
CA SER A 12 5.22 20.53 21.16
C SER A 12 6.64 20.88 21.54
N ILE A 13 7.32 21.66 20.71
CA ILE A 13 8.70 22.09 20.93
C ILE A 13 8.82 23.61 20.74
N ASP A 14 9.75 24.22 21.47
CA ASP A 14 10.10 25.61 21.23
C ASP A 14 10.69 25.78 19.83
N ALA A 15 10.12 26.70 19.07
CA ALA A 15 10.52 27.02 17.71
C ALA A 15 10.24 28.50 17.41
N LYS A 16 10.84 28.99 16.32
CA LYS A 16 10.50 30.28 15.72
C LYS A 16 9.52 30.07 14.57
N PRO A 17 8.51 30.94 14.42
CA PRO A 17 8.27 32.15 15.22
C PRO A 17 7.59 31.89 16.58
N TYR A 18 6.99 30.71 16.76
CA TYR A 18 6.38 30.22 18.00
C TYR A 18 6.47 28.69 18.03
N ALA A 19 6.03 28.08 19.13
CA ALA A 19 6.14 26.63 19.35
C ALA A 19 5.55 25.80 18.20
N PHE A 20 6.34 24.83 17.72
CA PHE A 20 5.91 23.89 16.68
C PHE A 20 5.27 22.68 17.34
N THR A 21 4.01 22.41 16.99
CA THR A 21 3.22 21.32 17.58
C THR A 21 2.83 20.32 16.50
N PHE A 22 3.12 19.04 16.72
CA PHE A 22 2.95 18.01 15.70
C PHE A 22 2.47 16.65 16.26
N PRO A 23 1.61 15.93 15.53
CA PRO A 23 1.17 14.58 15.88
C PRO A 23 2.21 13.51 15.49
N LEU A 24 2.73 12.75 16.47
CA LEU A 24 3.86 11.83 16.27
C LEU A 24 3.65 10.83 15.11
N LYS A 25 2.45 10.23 15.02
CA LYS A 25 2.11 9.22 13.99
C LYS A 25 2.02 9.77 12.57
N HIS A 26 1.95 11.09 12.41
CA HIS A 26 1.76 11.77 11.13
C HIS A 26 2.87 12.78 10.84
N THR A 27 3.99 12.63 11.54
CA THR A 27 5.21 13.39 11.32
C THR A 27 6.29 12.48 10.75
N ALA A 28 6.99 12.97 9.74
CA ALA A 28 8.19 12.32 9.22
C ALA A 28 9.43 13.19 9.44
N LEU A 29 10.58 12.54 9.66
CA LEU A 29 11.88 13.18 9.49
C LEU A 29 12.27 13.11 8.01
N LEU A 30 12.59 14.26 7.42
CA LEU A 30 13.16 14.40 6.09
C LEU A 30 14.64 14.78 6.21
N VAL A 31 15.53 13.85 5.84
CA VAL A 31 16.99 14.01 5.84
C VAL A 31 17.44 14.32 4.41
N ILE A 32 17.89 15.54 4.17
CA ILE A 32 18.16 16.04 2.83
C ILE A 32 19.63 15.85 2.45
N ASP A 33 19.85 15.06 1.42
CA ASP A 33 21.07 15.03 0.58
C ASP A 33 22.37 14.79 1.37
N MET A 34 22.33 13.98 2.43
CA MET A 34 23.51 13.60 3.21
C MET A 34 24.40 12.57 2.49
N GLN A 35 24.67 12.82 1.20
CA GLN A 35 25.41 11.95 0.29
C GLN A 35 26.93 12.17 0.39
N ARG A 36 27.69 11.14 0.03
CA ARG A 36 29.16 11.21 -0.05
C ARG A 36 29.63 12.34 -0.97
N ASP A 37 28.91 12.57 -2.07
CA ASP A 37 29.17 13.66 -3.02
C ASP A 37 29.12 15.04 -2.37
N PHE A 38 28.33 15.24 -1.31
CA PHE A 38 28.31 16.51 -0.58
C PHE A 38 29.24 16.50 0.64
N LEU A 39 29.35 15.38 1.35
CA LEU A 39 29.95 15.35 2.69
C LEU A 39 31.39 14.84 2.76
N LEU A 40 31.92 14.24 1.68
CA LEU A 40 33.28 13.71 1.65
C LEU A 40 34.20 14.54 0.73
N ALA A 41 35.49 14.47 1.03
CA ALA A 41 36.52 15.03 0.18
C ALA A 41 36.45 14.41 -1.21
N LYS A 42 36.77 15.20 -2.23
CA LYS A 42 36.71 14.92 -3.67
C LYS A 42 35.31 14.65 -4.20
N GLY A 43 34.28 14.91 -3.39
CA GLY A 43 32.89 14.92 -3.81
C GLY A 43 32.50 16.19 -4.56
N PHE A 44 31.36 16.12 -5.24
CA PHE A 44 30.75 17.26 -5.93
C PHE A 44 30.71 18.54 -5.08
N GLY A 45 30.35 18.44 -3.81
CA GLY A 45 30.25 19.54 -2.87
C GLY A 45 31.56 20.28 -2.62
N GLU A 46 32.66 19.58 -2.35
CA GLU A 46 33.98 20.20 -2.19
C GLU A 46 34.44 20.83 -3.51
N ILE A 47 34.25 20.12 -4.63
CA ILE A 47 34.58 20.64 -5.96
C ILE A 47 33.84 21.97 -6.22
N GLN A 48 32.57 22.09 -5.81
CA GLN A 48 31.73 23.21 -6.19
C GLN A 48 31.69 24.36 -5.17
N GLY A 49 31.78 24.05 -3.87
CA GLY A 49 31.56 25.00 -2.77
C GLY A 49 32.78 25.21 -1.85
N GLY A 50 33.78 24.33 -1.89
CA GLY A 50 35.09 24.53 -1.26
C GLY A 50 35.18 24.48 0.28
N ASN A 51 34.09 24.66 1.03
CA ASN A 51 34.11 24.65 2.51
C ASN A 51 33.52 23.35 3.08
N LEU A 52 34.28 22.26 2.97
CA LEU A 52 33.82 20.93 3.38
C LEU A 52 33.58 20.83 4.89
N GLU A 53 34.41 21.46 5.71
CA GLU A 53 34.29 21.41 7.17
C GLU A 53 32.94 21.96 7.66
N ALA A 54 32.45 23.04 7.03
CA ALA A 54 31.17 23.65 7.38
C ALA A 54 29.98 22.69 7.18
N VAL A 55 29.95 21.91 6.10
CA VAL A 55 28.88 20.93 5.87
C VAL A 55 29.03 19.68 6.73
N GLN A 56 30.26 19.22 6.96
CA GLN A 56 30.55 18.07 7.83
C GLN A 56 30.12 18.31 9.28
N ALA A 57 30.16 19.57 9.76
CA ALA A 57 29.66 19.93 11.09
C ALA A 57 28.19 19.56 11.33
N SER A 58 27.38 19.40 10.28
CA SER A 58 25.98 18.99 10.38
C SER A 58 25.77 17.47 10.58
N ILE A 59 26.80 16.63 10.38
CA ILE A 59 26.68 15.17 10.43
C ILE A 59 26.29 14.68 11.83
N ALA A 60 27.03 15.09 12.87
CA ALA A 60 26.77 14.63 14.23
C ALA A 60 25.40 15.08 14.79
N PRO A 61 24.97 16.34 14.61
CA PRO A 61 23.60 16.77 14.94
C PRO A 61 22.53 15.98 14.18
N THR A 62 22.71 15.75 12.87
CA THR A 62 21.77 14.99 12.04
C THR A 62 21.67 13.55 12.51
N LYS A 63 22.79 12.93 12.89
CA LYS A 63 22.81 11.56 13.45
C LYS A 63 22.01 11.47 14.73
N LYS A 64 22.21 12.40 15.68
CA LYS A 64 21.45 12.45 16.94
C LYS A 64 19.95 12.61 16.68
N LEU A 65 19.58 13.50 15.77
CA LEU A 65 18.19 13.70 15.37
C LEU A 65 17.58 12.42 14.77
N LEU A 66 18.30 11.79 13.83
CA LEU A 66 17.88 10.57 13.16
C LEU A 66 17.67 9.42 14.16
N GLU A 67 18.59 9.22 15.09
CA GLU A 67 18.49 8.21 16.15
C GLU A 67 17.31 8.48 17.10
N ALA A 68 17.08 9.74 17.48
CA ALA A 68 15.94 10.11 18.32
C ALA A 68 14.60 9.89 17.60
N CYS A 69 14.48 10.30 16.33
CA CYS A 69 13.27 10.09 15.53
C CYS A 69 12.98 8.60 15.31
N ARG A 70 14.01 7.78 15.03
CA ARG A 70 13.89 6.31 14.95
C ARG A 70 13.36 5.72 16.25
N SER A 71 13.94 6.14 17.38
CA SER A 71 13.58 5.65 18.71
C SER A 71 12.16 6.04 19.13
N ALA A 72 11.68 7.20 18.68
CA ALA A 72 10.31 7.66 18.88
C ALA A 72 9.32 7.09 17.83
N GLY A 73 9.79 6.27 16.88
CA GLY A 73 8.95 5.60 15.89
C GLY A 73 8.42 6.51 14.77
N LEU A 74 9.08 7.64 14.48
CA LEU A 74 8.73 8.48 13.34
C LEU A 74 9.07 7.78 12.02
N THR A 75 8.33 8.13 10.98
CA THR A 75 8.68 7.73 9.61
C THR A 75 9.92 8.50 9.16
N ILE A 76 10.88 7.82 8.54
CA ILE A 76 12.11 8.44 8.05
C ILE A 76 12.13 8.44 6.51
N PHE A 77 12.38 9.62 5.95
CA PHE A 77 12.67 9.85 4.54
C PHE A 77 14.06 10.42 4.38
N HIS A 78 14.83 9.86 3.45
CA HIS A 78 16.10 10.39 2.99
C HIS A 78 15.96 10.85 1.55
N THR A 79 16.66 11.92 1.19
CA THR A 79 16.79 12.32 -0.22
C THR A 79 18.24 12.27 -0.66
N ARG A 80 18.41 12.06 -1.96
CA ARG A 80 19.70 12.09 -2.64
C ARG A 80 19.53 12.91 -3.91
N GLU A 81 20.27 14.01 -4.06
CA GLU A 81 20.32 14.71 -5.34
C GLU A 81 21.14 13.89 -6.34
N GLY A 82 20.52 13.56 -7.45
CA GLY A 82 21.18 12.83 -8.52
C GLY A 82 20.31 12.52 -9.73
N HIS A 83 21.01 12.33 -10.83
CA HIS A 83 20.46 12.16 -12.17
C HIS A 83 20.51 10.71 -12.61
N VAL A 84 19.57 10.30 -13.46
CA VAL A 84 19.64 8.98 -14.10
C VAL A 84 20.95 8.84 -14.91
N PRO A 85 21.48 7.62 -15.12
CA PRO A 85 22.79 7.42 -15.74
C PRO A 85 23.00 8.11 -17.11
N ASP A 86 21.95 8.28 -17.90
CA ASP A 86 21.98 8.95 -19.20
C ASP A 86 21.78 10.48 -19.12
N LEU A 87 21.60 11.02 -17.91
CA LEU A 87 21.35 12.43 -17.61
C LEU A 87 20.09 13.02 -18.25
N SER A 88 19.15 12.19 -18.71
CA SER A 88 17.92 12.64 -19.38
C SER A 88 17.01 13.49 -18.47
N ASP A 89 17.15 13.38 -17.16
CA ASP A 89 16.45 14.21 -16.17
C ASP A 89 17.26 15.43 -15.68
N CYS A 90 18.47 15.67 -16.23
CA CYS A 90 19.30 16.83 -15.92
C CYS A 90 18.98 18.01 -16.84
N PRO A 91 18.47 19.15 -16.33
CA PRO A 91 18.25 20.32 -17.16
C PRO A 91 19.55 20.81 -17.81
N SER A 92 19.53 21.06 -19.11
CA SER A 92 20.68 21.59 -19.84
C SER A 92 21.22 22.90 -19.22
N SER A 93 20.35 23.70 -18.63
CA SER A 93 20.73 24.93 -17.91
C SER A 93 21.59 24.67 -16.66
N LYS A 94 21.51 23.50 -16.01
CA LYS A 94 22.44 23.13 -14.92
C LYS A 94 23.84 22.90 -15.49
N LEU A 95 23.95 22.11 -16.56
CA LEU A 95 25.21 21.75 -17.21
C LEU A 95 25.90 22.98 -17.83
N ILE A 96 25.17 23.75 -18.62
CA ILE A 96 25.70 24.93 -19.32
C ILE A 96 26.22 25.97 -18.32
N ARG A 97 25.46 26.27 -17.25
CA ARG A 97 25.88 27.26 -16.25
C ARG A 97 27.12 26.82 -15.48
N GLN A 98 27.24 25.54 -15.14
CA GLN A 98 28.44 25.03 -14.48
C GLN A 98 29.67 25.11 -15.40
N GLY A 99 29.52 24.71 -16.67
CA GLY A 99 30.63 24.75 -17.63
C GLY A 99 31.02 26.15 -18.09
N ALA A 100 30.12 27.13 -18.02
CA ALA A 100 30.34 28.48 -18.54
C ALA A 100 30.79 29.52 -17.50
N ALA A 101 30.95 29.15 -16.21
CA ALA A 101 31.24 30.10 -15.14
C ALA A 101 32.61 30.79 -15.33
N PRO A 102 32.67 32.08 -15.74
CA PRO A 102 33.92 32.74 -16.04
C PRO A 102 34.69 33.01 -14.74
N ASN A 103 35.98 32.71 -14.71
CA ASN A 103 36.89 32.93 -13.57
C ASN A 103 36.60 32.12 -12.29
N ASN A 104 35.70 31.13 -12.34
CA ASN A 104 35.51 30.24 -11.20
C ASN A 104 36.61 29.15 -11.20
N THR A 105 37.53 29.21 -10.23
CA THR A 105 38.64 28.25 -10.07
C THR A 105 38.23 26.97 -9.34
N GLN A 106 36.99 26.90 -8.84
CA GLN A 106 36.46 25.76 -8.07
C GLN A 106 35.72 24.76 -8.99
N HIS A 107 34.98 25.21 -10.01
CA HIS A 107 34.21 24.35 -10.93
C HIS A 107 35.07 23.57 -11.95
N LYS A 108 35.81 22.55 -11.50
CA LYS A 108 36.70 21.74 -12.34
C LYS A 108 36.00 20.61 -13.11
N LEU A 109 34.83 20.18 -12.64
CA LEU A 109 34.01 19.11 -13.22
C LEU A 109 32.53 19.47 -13.13
N THR A 110 31.77 19.01 -14.11
CA THR A 110 30.32 19.19 -14.22
C THR A 110 29.57 17.91 -13.85
N ILE A 111 28.27 18.03 -13.61
CA ILE A 111 27.38 16.89 -13.34
C ILE A 111 27.53 15.83 -14.45
N GLY A 112 27.73 14.57 -14.04
CA GLY A 112 27.87 13.43 -14.93
C GLY A 112 29.29 13.14 -15.42
N GLU A 113 30.23 14.06 -15.26
CA GLU A 113 31.65 13.80 -15.50
C GLU A 113 32.26 12.92 -14.40
N ARG A 114 33.32 12.20 -14.75
CA ARG A 114 33.94 11.23 -13.86
C ARG A 114 34.88 11.91 -12.85
N GLY A 115 34.49 11.90 -11.59
CA GLY A 115 35.33 12.25 -10.44
C GLY A 115 35.97 11.01 -9.80
N GLU A 116 36.62 11.22 -8.65
CA GLU A 116 37.29 10.14 -7.91
C GLU A 116 36.32 9.14 -7.26
N MET A 117 35.09 9.59 -6.96
CA MET A 117 34.03 8.77 -6.36
C MET A 117 33.03 8.22 -7.39
N GLY A 118 33.38 8.24 -8.67
CA GLY A 118 32.47 7.91 -9.77
C GLY A 118 31.96 9.14 -10.50
N ARG A 119 30.91 8.99 -11.30
CA ARG A 119 30.30 10.12 -12.01
C ARG A 119 29.52 11.02 -11.05
N LEU A 120 29.79 12.31 -11.07
CA LEU A 120 29.25 13.27 -10.10
C LEU A 120 27.73 13.40 -10.20
N LEU A 121 27.03 13.23 -9.06
CA LEU A 121 25.56 13.27 -8.96
C LEU A 121 24.85 12.32 -9.94
N VAL A 122 25.43 11.15 -10.21
CA VAL A 122 24.79 10.10 -11.03
C VAL A 122 24.34 8.93 -10.18
N ARG A 123 23.07 8.54 -10.33
CA ARG A 123 22.48 7.44 -9.58
C ARG A 123 23.22 6.13 -9.84
N GLY A 124 23.51 5.42 -8.75
CA GLY A 124 24.25 4.15 -8.76
C GLY A 124 25.76 4.29 -8.58
N GLU A 125 26.31 5.50 -8.66
CA GLU A 125 27.72 5.76 -8.39
C GLU A 125 28.00 5.82 -6.87
N TYR A 126 29.25 5.54 -6.48
CA TYR A 126 29.66 5.52 -5.07
C TYR A 126 29.43 6.87 -4.37
N GLY A 127 29.79 7.97 -5.04
CA GLY A 127 29.60 9.34 -4.53
C GLY A 127 28.13 9.70 -4.30
N HIS A 128 27.21 9.16 -5.09
CA HIS A 128 25.80 9.51 -5.00
C HIS A 128 25.10 8.95 -3.75
N ASP A 129 25.68 7.96 -3.07
CA ASP A 129 25.00 7.29 -1.96
C ASP A 129 25.23 7.97 -0.59
N ILE A 130 24.35 7.72 0.39
CA ILE A 130 24.37 8.34 1.73
C ILE A 130 25.60 7.88 2.52
N ILE A 131 26.20 8.78 3.30
CA ILE A 131 27.36 8.46 4.16
C ILE A 131 27.04 7.36 5.19
N ASP A 132 28.05 6.58 5.58
CA ASP A 132 27.85 5.38 6.41
C ASP A 132 27.26 5.72 7.80
N GLU A 133 27.60 6.89 8.35
CA GLU A 133 27.13 7.38 9.65
C GLU A 133 25.62 7.61 9.69
N LEU A 134 25.01 7.87 8.53
CA LEU A 134 23.60 8.21 8.37
C LEU A 134 22.86 7.19 7.49
N LYS A 135 23.46 6.00 7.33
CA LYS A 135 22.93 4.94 6.48
C LYS A 135 21.45 4.66 6.78
N PRO A 136 20.58 4.60 5.75
CA PRO A 136 19.19 4.22 5.93
C PRO A 136 19.05 2.81 6.52
N LEU A 137 18.11 2.64 7.45
CA LEU A 137 17.71 1.32 7.94
C LEU A 137 16.71 0.66 6.98
N PRO A 138 16.58 -0.68 6.99
CA PRO A 138 15.51 -1.36 6.26
C PRO A 138 14.14 -0.75 6.54
N GLY A 139 13.36 -0.50 5.48
CA GLY A 139 12.04 0.13 5.55
C GLY A 139 12.02 1.67 5.56
N GLU A 140 13.16 2.34 5.74
CA GLU A 140 13.25 3.79 5.56
C GLU A 140 13.18 4.16 4.07
N VAL A 141 12.54 5.28 3.75
CA VAL A 141 12.30 5.68 2.36
C VAL A 141 13.49 6.48 1.84
N VAL A 142 14.06 6.09 0.71
CA VAL A 142 15.10 6.87 0.00
C VAL A 142 14.53 7.39 -1.32
N ILE A 143 14.64 8.69 -1.56
CA ILE A 143 14.15 9.38 -2.76
C ILE A 143 15.33 9.99 -3.51
N ASP A 144 15.57 9.51 -4.72
CA ASP A 144 16.49 10.17 -5.63
C ASP A 144 15.77 11.31 -6.35
N LYS A 145 16.33 12.53 -6.29
CA LYS A 145 15.74 13.74 -6.86
C LYS A 145 16.70 14.38 -7.87
N PRO A 146 16.25 14.72 -9.09
CA PRO A 146 17.07 15.48 -10.03
C PRO A 146 17.02 17.00 -9.77
N GLY A 147 16.09 17.45 -8.92
CA GLY A 147 15.89 18.85 -8.55
C GLY A 147 16.49 19.20 -7.19
N LYS A 148 16.57 20.51 -6.92
CA LYS A 148 16.94 21.04 -5.60
C LYS A 148 15.84 20.75 -4.58
N GLY A 149 14.61 21.07 -4.96
CA GLY A 149 13.41 20.76 -4.19
C GLY A 149 13.10 19.27 -4.20
N THR A 150 12.77 18.74 -3.03
CA THR A 150 12.51 17.31 -2.83
C THR A 150 11.29 16.80 -3.59
N PHE A 151 10.33 17.66 -3.94
CA PHE A 151 9.12 17.29 -4.65
C PHE A 151 9.26 17.40 -6.17
N TRP A 152 10.36 17.95 -6.67
CA TRP A 152 10.57 18.13 -8.10
C TRP A 152 10.89 16.80 -8.80
N ASN A 153 9.94 16.33 -9.61
CA ASN A 153 10.07 15.10 -10.40
C ASN A 153 10.37 13.86 -9.54
N THR A 154 9.71 13.75 -8.39
CA THR A 154 9.87 12.61 -7.46
C THR A 154 8.53 12.00 -7.08
N THR A 155 8.57 10.82 -6.45
CA THR A 155 7.40 10.13 -5.88
C THR A 155 7.15 10.50 -4.42
N ILE A 156 7.88 11.45 -3.84
CA ILE A 156 7.84 11.68 -2.39
C ILE A 156 6.46 12.12 -1.90
N LEU A 157 5.75 12.97 -2.67
CA LEU A 157 4.42 13.44 -2.30
C LEU A 157 3.47 12.25 -2.13
N HIS A 158 3.44 11.37 -3.12
CA HIS A 158 2.67 10.13 -3.10
C HIS A 158 3.03 9.28 -1.88
N LYS A 159 4.33 9.10 -1.60
CA LYS A 159 4.81 8.27 -0.48
C LYS A 159 4.52 8.85 0.90
N LEU A 160 4.55 10.18 1.04
CA LEU A 160 4.14 10.89 2.26
C LEU A 160 2.64 10.75 2.47
N LYS A 161 1.83 10.93 1.42
CA LYS A 161 0.37 10.75 1.47
C LYS A 161 -0.01 9.31 1.79
N ALA A 162 0.66 8.34 1.15
CA ALA A 162 0.49 6.91 1.43
C ALA A 162 0.70 6.57 2.91
N ARG A 163 1.51 7.36 3.63
CA ARG A 163 1.78 7.24 5.07
C ARG A 163 0.98 8.20 5.95
N ALA A 164 0.02 8.94 5.37
CA ALA A 164 -0.78 9.95 6.06
C ALA A 164 0.06 10.99 6.81
N ILE A 165 1.22 11.38 6.25
CA ILE A 165 2.09 12.40 6.81
C ILE A 165 1.50 13.79 6.56
N THR A 166 1.55 14.65 7.57
CA THR A 166 1.14 16.06 7.52
C THR A 166 2.22 17.02 7.99
N HIS A 167 3.18 16.54 8.79
CA HIS A 167 4.27 17.36 9.31
C HIS A 167 5.62 16.80 8.91
N LEU A 168 6.57 17.68 8.64
CA LEU A 168 7.95 17.34 8.32
C LEU A 168 8.89 18.02 9.31
N ILE A 169 9.70 17.22 10.00
CA ILE A 169 10.92 17.70 10.64
C ILE A 169 12.02 17.60 9.58
N VAL A 170 12.75 18.67 9.34
CA VAL A 170 13.69 18.75 8.20
C VAL A 170 15.11 18.95 8.69
N SER A 171 16.02 18.15 8.16
CA SER A 171 17.47 18.21 8.36
C SER A 171 18.18 18.00 7.03
N GLY A 172 19.50 18.16 6.99
CA GLY A 172 20.31 17.89 5.81
C GLY A 172 21.14 19.07 5.33
N VAL A 173 21.87 18.87 4.25
CA VAL A 173 22.86 19.82 3.73
C VAL A 173 22.29 20.78 2.68
N THR A 174 23.06 21.83 2.42
CA THR A 174 22.75 22.95 1.52
C THR A 174 21.54 23.75 2.02
N THR A 175 21.69 24.38 3.18
CA THR A 175 20.63 25.15 3.88
C THR A 175 19.92 26.12 2.92
N GLU A 176 20.67 26.93 2.20
CA GLU A 176 20.26 27.95 1.23
C GLU A 176 19.72 27.40 -0.10
N CYS A 177 19.77 26.08 -0.30
CA CYS A 177 19.41 25.42 -1.55
C CYS A 177 18.38 24.32 -1.31
N CYS A 178 18.80 23.04 -1.22
CA CYS A 178 17.86 21.91 -1.20
C CYS A 178 16.98 21.91 0.05
N PHE A 179 17.55 22.28 1.20
CA PHE A 179 16.83 22.37 2.47
C PHE A 179 15.70 23.40 2.41
N ALA A 180 16.01 24.68 2.15
CA ALA A 180 15.01 25.74 2.09
C ALA A 180 14.01 25.57 0.93
N THR A 181 14.46 25.09 -0.23
CA THR A 181 13.56 24.83 -1.36
C THR A 181 12.54 23.75 -1.01
N SER A 182 12.98 22.68 -0.33
CA SER A 182 12.10 21.57 0.03
C SER A 182 11.05 21.97 1.08
N ILE A 183 11.42 22.79 2.08
CA ILE A 183 10.48 23.33 3.07
C ILE A 183 9.39 24.16 2.38
N ARG A 184 9.78 25.05 1.46
CA ARG A 184 8.84 25.91 0.73
C ARG A 184 7.91 25.09 -0.17
N GLU A 185 8.45 24.13 -0.92
CA GLU A 185 7.63 23.24 -1.75
C GLU A 185 6.67 22.37 -0.93
N ALA A 186 7.09 21.92 0.26
CA ALA A 186 6.26 21.15 1.17
C ALA A 186 5.12 22.02 1.72
N ASN A 187 5.41 23.26 2.11
CA ASN A 187 4.42 24.22 2.58
C ASN A 187 3.34 24.51 1.51
N ASP A 188 3.73 24.78 0.26
CA ASP A 188 2.80 24.95 -0.87
C ASP A 188 1.90 23.72 -1.10
N ARG A 189 2.37 22.53 -0.70
CA ARG A 189 1.64 21.26 -0.79
C ARG A 189 0.78 20.98 0.44
N GLY A 190 0.86 21.80 1.47
CA GLY A 190 0.05 21.72 2.69
C GLY A 190 0.73 21.03 3.88
N PHE A 191 2.04 20.77 3.82
CA PHE A 191 2.76 20.21 4.98
C PHE A 191 3.23 21.30 5.93
N GLU A 192 3.09 21.04 7.23
CA GLU A 192 3.68 21.85 8.29
C GLU A 192 5.15 21.44 8.50
N CYS A 193 6.09 22.36 8.29
CA CYS A 193 7.51 22.02 8.24
C CYS A 193 8.32 22.74 9.32
N CYS A 194 9.17 22.02 10.02
CA CYS A 194 10.11 22.57 11.00
C CYS A 194 11.55 22.15 10.67
N GLY A 195 12.38 23.13 10.30
CA GLY A 195 13.80 22.93 10.06
C GLY A 195 14.60 22.93 11.37
N ILE A 196 15.59 22.04 11.48
CA ILE A 196 16.45 21.95 12.67
C ILE A 196 17.79 22.65 12.42
N GLU A 197 18.05 23.72 13.15
CA GLU A 197 19.16 24.65 12.90
C GLU A 197 20.54 23.97 12.93
N GLU A 198 20.81 23.13 13.93
CA GLU A 198 22.11 22.45 14.08
C GLU A 198 22.26 21.27 13.11
N ALA A 199 21.15 20.72 12.63
CA ALA A 199 21.13 19.59 11.67
C ALA A 199 21.04 20.06 10.22
N THR A 200 21.51 21.28 9.93
CA THR A 200 21.67 21.77 8.56
C THR A 200 22.89 22.68 8.41
N SER A 201 23.51 22.65 7.23
CA SER A 201 24.61 23.56 6.89
C SER A 201 24.80 23.68 5.38
N GLY A 202 25.51 24.72 4.94
CA GLY A 202 25.91 24.96 3.53
C GLY A 202 27.41 25.26 3.43
N TYR A 203 27.92 25.42 2.20
CA TYR A 203 29.34 25.72 1.98
C TYR A 203 29.68 27.21 2.08
N ASN A 204 28.65 28.06 2.12
CA ASN A 204 28.79 29.50 2.09
C ASN A 204 29.10 30.08 3.49
N ASP A 205 29.38 31.37 3.53
CA ASP A 205 29.54 32.13 4.78
C ASP A 205 28.33 31.94 5.72
N ALA A 206 28.57 31.95 7.04
CA ALA A 206 27.54 31.71 8.05
C ALA A 206 26.32 32.64 7.91
N ASN A 207 26.48 33.84 7.35
CA ASN A 207 25.38 34.77 7.08
C ASN A 207 24.34 34.20 6.11
N PHE A 208 24.73 33.36 5.14
CA PHE A 208 23.78 32.73 4.21
C PHE A 208 22.87 31.74 4.94
N LYS A 209 23.42 30.96 5.87
CA LYS A 209 22.65 30.05 6.72
C LYS A 209 21.66 30.85 7.57
N CYS A 210 22.13 31.85 8.30
CA CYS A 210 21.26 32.68 9.16
C CYS A 210 20.13 33.34 8.36
N ALA A 211 20.44 34.02 7.25
CA ALA A 211 19.44 34.66 6.41
C ALA A 211 18.41 33.67 5.86
N THR A 212 18.84 32.47 5.47
CA THR A 212 17.94 31.43 4.97
C THR A 212 16.98 30.94 6.05
N LEU A 213 17.50 30.64 7.25
CA LEU A 213 16.66 30.21 8.38
C LEU A 213 15.68 31.30 8.78
N ASP A 214 16.12 32.57 8.81
CA ASP A 214 15.25 33.71 9.08
C ASP A 214 14.16 33.89 8.02
N MET A 215 14.47 33.67 6.74
CA MET A 215 13.47 33.68 5.68
C MET A 215 12.43 32.58 5.83
N ILE A 216 12.75 31.43 6.41
CA ILE A 216 11.79 30.31 6.59
C ILE A 216 10.72 30.68 7.62
N HIS A 217 11.11 31.20 8.79
CA HIS A 217 10.17 31.57 9.85
C HIS A 217 9.61 33.00 9.73
N TRP A 218 10.05 33.73 8.70
CA TRP A 218 9.58 35.08 8.38
C TRP A 218 8.05 35.18 8.20
N SER A 219 7.52 36.38 8.43
CA SER A 219 6.08 36.70 8.33
C SER A 219 5.19 35.78 9.17
N GLN A 220 5.61 35.54 10.43
CA GLN A 220 4.90 34.67 11.38
C GLN A 220 4.73 33.23 10.88
N GLY A 221 5.79 32.68 10.26
CA GLY A 221 5.84 31.27 9.88
C GLY A 221 5.24 31.01 8.51
N LEU A 222 5.27 32.00 7.60
CA LEU A 222 4.69 31.90 6.26
C LEU A 222 5.20 30.68 5.48
N PHE A 223 6.48 30.34 5.61
CA PHE A 223 7.08 29.18 4.94
C PHE A 223 7.31 27.98 5.87
N GLY A 224 7.28 28.18 7.19
CA GLY A 224 7.47 27.12 8.18
C GLY A 224 8.12 27.59 9.47
N PHE A 225 8.72 26.65 10.19
CA PHE A 225 9.28 26.83 11.52
C PHE A 225 10.77 26.50 11.53
N ILE A 226 11.52 27.10 12.47
CA ILE A 226 12.90 26.70 12.77
C ILE A 226 13.02 26.42 14.27
N ALA A 227 13.59 25.27 14.63
CA ALA A 227 13.82 24.89 16.02
C ALA A 227 15.29 24.52 16.25
N SER A 228 15.73 24.66 17.51
CA SER A 228 17.00 24.10 17.97
C SER A 228 16.85 22.59 18.23
N LEU A 229 17.93 21.85 18.04
CA LEU A 229 17.95 20.39 18.15
C LEU A 229 17.64 19.91 19.58
N GLN A 230 18.23 20.52 20.61
CA GLN A 230 18.17 19.99 21.98
C GLN A 230 16.73 19.94 22.54
N PRO A 231 15.89 20.99 22.43
CA PRO A 231 14.49 20.91 22.85
C PRO A 231 13.70 19.78 22.18
N LEU A 232 13.98 19.50 20.91
CA LEU A 232 13.35 18.38 20.20
C LEU A 232 13.83 17.02 20.74
N LEU A 233 15.13 16.86 20.99
CA LEU A 233 15.66 15.63 21.61
C LEU A 233 15.02 15.40 22.99
N ASP A 234 14.91 16.45 23.81
CA ASP A 234 14.31 16.38 25.15
C ASP A 234 12.82 16.02 25.08
N ALA A 235 12.11 16.49 24.06
CA ALA A 235 10.70 16.17 23.84
C ALA A 235 10.48 14.73 23.34
N LEU A 236 11.43 14.17 22.57
CA LEU A 236 11.36 12.79 22.07
C LEU A 236 11.91 11.76 23.06
N ALA A 237 12.83 12.13 23.96
CA ALA A 237 13.47 11.21 24.90
C ALA A 237 12.48 10.40 25.78
N PRO A 238 11.38 10.98 26.31
CA PRO A 238 10.37 10.22 27.05
C PRO A 238 9.55 9.24 26.20
N LEU A 239 9.56 9.42 24.87
CA LEU A 239 8.80 8.62 23.91
C LEU A 239 9.58 7.41 23.39
N VAL A 240 10.89 7.39 23.64
CA VAL A 240 11.73 6.21 23.42
C VAL A 240 11.04 5.07 24.13
N ASP A 241 10.60 4.06 23.37
CA ASP A 241 9.91 2.90 23.93
C ASP A 241 10.80 2.34 25.05
N SER A 242 10.40 2.57 26.31
CA SER A 242 11.14 2.15 27.51
C SER A 242 11.21 0.62 27.64
N ARG A 243 10.79 -0.10 26.59
CA ARG A 243 10.91 -1.54 26.38
C ARG A 243 12.11 -1.93 25.51
N GLY A 244 12.77 -1.00 24.82
CA GLY A 244 13.85 -1.29 23.84
C GLY A 244 15.30 -1.11 24.33
N HIS A 245 15.51 -0.58 25.54
CA HIS A 245 16.84 -0.34 26.12
C HIS A 245 17.10 -1.10 27.42
N ALA A 246 16.44 -2.25 27.61
CA ALA A 246 17.05 -3.24 28.48
C ALA A 246 18.31 -3.75 27.77
N GLN A 247 19.48 -3.50 28.34
CA GLN A 247 20.57 -4.48 28.35
C GLN A 247 19.98 -5.78 28.93
N SER A 248 19.18 -6.49 28.14
CA SER A 248 18.59 -7.74 28.56
C SER A 248 19.53 -8.81 28.05
N THR A 249 20.20 -9.46 29.00
CA THR A 249 20.47 -10.88 28.88
C THR A 249 19.22 -11.52 28.26
N PRO A 250 19.33 -12.31 27.18
CA PRO A 250 18.17 -12.91 26.54
C PRO A 250 17.27 -13.51 27.63
N PRO A 251 15.95 -13.22 27.64
CA PRO A 251 15.09 -13.81 28.65
C PRO A 251 15.34 -15.32 28.62
N GLN A 252 15.62 -15.92 29.79
CA GLN A 252 15.93 -17.36 29.90
C GLN A 252 14.80 -18.25 29.38
N THR A 253 13.65 -17.65 29.07
CA THR A 253 12.51 -18.26 28.37
C THR A 253 12.03 -17.29 27.29
N PRO A 254 11.96 -17.69 26.00
CA PRO A 254 11.40 -16.84 24.94
C PRO A 254 9.98 -16.40 25.31
N PRO A 255 9.60 -15.12 25.10
CA PRO A 255 8.21 -14.72 25.27
C PRO A 255 7.32 -15.54 24.34
N GLY A 256 6.27 -16.15 24.89
CA GLY A 256 5.32 -16.94 24.11
C GLY A 256 4.65 -16.10 23.01
N PHE A 257 4.38 -16.72 21.87
CA PHE A 257 3.59 -16.11 20.79
C PHE A 257 2.10 -16.14 21.17
N ASP A 258 1.44 -14.98 21.14
CA ASP A 258 0.04 -14.80 21.56
C ASP A 258 -1.00 -15.16 20.48
N GLY A 259 -0.54 -15.52 19.27
CA GLY A 259 -1.40 -15.88 18.14
C GLY A 259 -1.76 -14.72 17.22
N ASP A 260 -1.36 -13.47 17.52
CA ASP A 260 -1.66 -12.33 16.65
C ASP A 260 -0.65 -12.19 15.50
N LEU A 261 -1.09 -12.62 14.32
CA LEU A 261 -0.38 -12.42 13.04
C LEU A 261 -0.53 -11.02 12.41
N SER A 262 -1.00 -9.98 13.12
CA SER A 262 -0.92 -8.62 12.54
C SER A 262 0.56 -8.22 12.36
N ILE A 263 0.87 -7.49 11.28
CA ILE A 263 2.27 -7.17 10.95
C ILE A 263 2.93 -6.41 12.11
N SER A 264 2.22 -5.46 12.71
CA SER A 264 2.76 -4.68 13.82
C SER A 264 2.97 -5.49 15.10
N SER A 265 2.13 -6.48 15.40
CA SER A 265 2.31 -7.35 16.56
C SER A 265 3.49 -8.30 16.37
N LEU A 266 3.64 -8.89 15.17
CA LEU A 266 4.79 -9.73 14.85
C LEU A 266 6.10 -8.95 14.91
N GLN A 267 6.16 -7.75 14.30
CA GLN A 267 7.35 -6.89 14.38
C GLN A 267 7.74 -6.60 15.83
N LYS A 268 6.76 -6.29 16.69
CA LYS A 268 7.00 -6.09 18.13
C LYS A 268 7.49 -7.36 18.81
N ALA A 269 6.90 -8.51 18.51
CA ALA A 269 7.28 -9.80 19.09
C ALA A 269 8.73 -10.18 18.69
N TYR A 270 9.11 -10.00 17.43
CA TYR A 270 10.46 -10.26 16.93
C TYR A 270 11.51 -9.35 17.57
N LYS A 271 11.22 -8.05 17.68
CA LYS A 271 12.07 -7.09 18.41
C LYS A 271 12.29 -7.52 19.87
N ASN A 272 11.26 -8.09 20.49
CA ASN A 272 11.29 -8.49 21.90
C ASN A 272 11.82 -9.89 22.20
N GLY A 273 12.11 -10.74 21.21
CA GLY A 273 12.48 -12.12 21.55
C GLY A 273 12.16 -13.19 20.53
N LEU A 274 10.99 -13.08 19.91
CA LEU A 274 10.39 -14.17 19.15
C LEU A 274 11.32 -14.60 18.00
N SER A 275 11.40 -15.91 17.77
CA SER A 275 12.10 -16.46 16.61
C SER A 275 11.11 -16.72 15.48
N PRO A 276 11.41 -16.36 14.21
CA PRO A 276 10.57 -16.74 13.08
C PRO A 276 10.44 -18.27 12.96
N VAL A 277 11.42 -19.04 13.43
CA VAL A 277 11.36 -20.52 13.47
C VAL A 277 10.23 -20.99 14.39
N THR A 278 10.13 -20.42 15.59
CA THR A 278 9.06 -20.75 16.56
C THR A 278 7.68 -20.36 16.02
N LEU A 279 7.59 -19.23 15.30
CA LEU A 279 6.36 -18.86 14.63
C LEU A 279 5.95 -19.93 13.60
N VAL A 280 6.88 -20.34 12.72
CA VAL A 280 6.62 -21.34 11.67
C VAL A 280 6.16 -22.67 12.27
N GLU A 281 6.80 -23.15 13.34
CA GLU A 281 6.37 -24.38 14.02
C GLU A 281 4.92 -24.30 14.51
N THR A 282 4.58 -23.19 15.16
CA THR A 282 3.22 -22.95 15.67
C THR A 282 2.22 -22.82 14.53
N LEU A 283 2.60 -22.12 13.46
CA LEU A 283 1.76 -21.86 12.30
C LEU A 283 1.42 -23.14 11.54
N TYR A 284 2.40 -24.01 11.29
CA TYR A 284 2.15 -25.26 10.57
C TYR A 284 1.25 -26.22 11.34
N ASN A 285 1.37 -26.28 12.68
CA ASN A 285 0.41 -27.05 13.50
C ASN A 285 -1.03 -26.53 13.32
N LYS A 286 -1.19 -25.21 13.18
CA LYS A 286 -2.50 -24.58 12.93
C LYS A 286 -3.00 -24.87 11.51
N ILE A 287 -2.13 -24.81 10.51
CA ILE A 287 -2.47 -25.14 9.12
C ILE A 287 -2.94 -26.60 9.01
N GLU A 288 -2.20 -27.54 9.60
CA GLU A 288 -2.58 -28.97 9.63
C GLU A 288 -3.92 -29.21 10.32
N ALA A 289 -4.20 -28.49 11.40
CA ALA A 289 -5.51 -28.56 12.07
C ALA A 289 -6.63 -28.00 11.18
N TYR A 290 -6.39 -26.85 10.53
CA TYR A 290 -7.40 -26.20 9.68
C TYR A 290 -7.67 -26.94 8.38
N GLN A 291 -6.70 -27.70 7.85
CA GLN A 291 -6.91 -28.56 6.67
C GLN A 291 -8.02 -29.60 6.89
N LYS A 292 -8.31 -29.97 8.14
CA LYS A 292 -9.44 -30.85 8.50
C LYS A 292 -10.80 -30.13 8.47
N ILE A 293 -10.80 -28.80 8.55
CA ILE A 293 -11.99 -27.95 8.50
C ILE A 293 -12.28 -27.55 7.05
N ASP A 294 -11.27 -27.05 6.34
CA ASP A 294 -11.36 -26.71 4.92
C ASP A 294 -10.10 -27.20 4.18
N PRO A 295 -10.16 -28.36 3.49
CA PRO A 295 -9.03 -28.88 2.74
C PRO A 295 -8.78 -28.14 1.42
N ALA A 296 -9.69 -27.27 0.98
CA ALA A 296 -9.64 -26.63 -0.34
C ALA A 296 -8.90 -25.28 -0.35
N VAL A 297 -8.34 -24.83 0.78
CA VAL A 297 -7.66 -23.52 0.89
C VAL A 297 -6.43 -23.42 -0.01
N TRP A 298 -5.64 -24.50 -0.07
CA TRP A 298 -4.32 -24.52 -0.72
C TRP A 298 -4.34 -25.38 -1.99
N ILE A 299 -3.83 -24.85 -3.10
CA ILE A 299 -3.46 -25.66 -4.27
C ILE A 299 -2.05 -26.21 -4.06
N HIS A 300 -1.17 -25.38 -3.51
CA HIS A 300 0.18 -25.77 -3.11
C HIS A 300 0.46 -25.21 -1.73
N LEU A 301 0.83 -26.07 -0.79
CA LEU A 301 1.33 -25.69 0.53
C LEU A 301 2.83 -25.97 0.55
N GLU A 302 3.64 -24.96 0.88
CA GLU A 302 5.08 -25.13 0.99
C GLU A 302 5.40 -26.11 2.13
N SER A 303 6.45 -26.92 1.99
CA SER A 303 6.78 -27.88 3.04
C SER A 303 7.25 -27.15 4.31
N LYS A 304 6.89 -27.69 5.48
CA LYS A 304 7.31 -27.13 6.78
C LYS A 304 8.82 -26.96 6.84
N ASP A 305 9.57 -27.95 6.33
CA ASP A 305 11.04 -27.92 6.32
C ASP A 305 11.59 -26.76 5.48
N ASN A 306 11.05 -26.52 4.28
CA ASN A 306 11.47 -25.39 3.44
C ASN A 306 11.19 -24.04 4.11
N VAL A 307 10.04 -23.88 4.76
CA VAL A 307 9.72 -22.62 5.47
C VAL A 307 10.58 -22.45 6.72
N LEU A 308 10.91 -23.54 7.43
CA LEU A 308 11.85 -23.50 8.56
C LEU A 308 13.26 -23.09 8.12
N GLU A 309 13.76 -23.61 6.99
CA GLU A 309 15.04 -23.20 6.43
C GLU A 309 15.04 -21.72 6.02
N ALA A 310 13.97 -21.24 5.39
CA ALA A 310 13.80 -19.81 5.09
C ALA A 310 13.81 -18.95 6.37
N ALA A 311 13.11 -19.38 7.42
CA ALA A 311 13.09 -18.70 8.71
C ALA A 311 14.47 -18.66 9.39
N LYS A 312 15.24 -19.75 9.33
CA LYS A 312 16.62 -19.81 9.85
C LYS A 312 17.54 -18.87 9.07
N ALA A 313 17.47 -18.89 7.74
CA ALA A 313 18.26 -18.00 6.88
C ALA A 313 17.95 -16.53 7.16
N LEU A 314 16.67 -16.19 7.38
CA LEU A 314 16.25 -14.84 7.71
C LEU A 314 16.80 -14.39 9.08
N ALA A 315 16.72 -15.24 10.10
CA ALA A 315 17.26 -14.96 11.42
C ALA A 315 18.80 -14.79 11.41
N ALA A 316 19.50 -15.56 10.57
CA ALA A 316 20.95 -15.42 10.38
C ALA A 316 21.33 -14.12 9.65
N LYS A 317 20.50 -13.68 8.70
CA LYS A 317 20.72 -12.45 7.91
C LYS A 317 20.52 -11.18 8.75
N TYR A 318 19.55 -11.17 9.67
CA TYR A 318 19.23 -10.00 10.49
C TYR A 318 19.45 -10.28 11.98
N THR A 319 20.70 -10.18 12.43
CA THR A 319 21.08 -10.39 13.83
C THR A 319 20.74 -9.20 14.72
N ASP A 320 20.73 -7.99 14.17
CA ASP A 320 20.32 -6.78 14.87
C ASP A 320 18.79 -6.64 14.86
N ARG A 321 18.18 -6.91 16.02
CA ARG A 321 16.73 -6.83 16.21
C ARG A 321 16.19 -5.40 16.19
N THR A 322 17.03 -4.38 16.27
CA THR A 322 16.60 -2.98 16.15
C THR A 322 16.41 -2.55 14.70
N ALA A 323 16.97 -3.31 13.74
CA ALA A 323 17.00 -2.99 12.32
C ALA A 323 16.38 -4.10 11.45
N LEU A 324 15.25 -4.67 11.89
CA LEU A 324 14.53 -5.70 11.13
C LEU A 324 13.77 -5.10 9.92
N PRO A 325 13.71 -5.79 8.77
CA PRO A 325 12.92 -5.32 7.64
C PRO A 325 11.41 -5.37 7.96
N PRO A 326 10.58 -4.55 7.30
CA PRO A 326 9.15 -4.39 7.59
C PRO A 326 8.32 -5.67 7.60
N LEU A 327 8.68 -6.69 6.81
CA LEU A 327 8.00 -7.98 6.75
C LEU A 327 8.82 -9.13 7.33
N PHE A 328 9.85 -8.85 8.15
CA PHE A 328 10.68 -9.86 8.79
C PHE A 328 9.85 -10.96 9.43
N GLY A 329 9.94 -12.19 8.92
CA GLY A 329 9.29 -13.36 9.47
C GLY A 329 7.77 -13.35 9.33
N VAL A 330 7.20 -12.43 8.54
CA VAL A 330 5.74 -12.30 8.38
C VAL A 330 5.26 -13.37 7.39
N PRO A 331 4.42 -14.34 7.81
CA PRO A 331 3.92 -15.38 6.91
C PRO A 331 2.89 -14.80 5.94
N PHE A 332 3.01 -15.16 4.65
CA PHE A 332 2.07 -14.75 3.61
C PHE A 332 1.78 -15.87 2.60
N SER A 333 0.66 -15.74 1.91
CA SER A 333 0.28 -16.59 0.78
C SER A 333 0.12 -15.79 -0.50
N VAL A 334 0.10 -16.48 -1.65
CA VAL A 334 -0.23 -15.86 -2.95
C VAL A 334 -1.34 -16.62 -3.65
N LYS A 335 -2.15 -15.93 -4.43
CA LYS A 335 -3.13 -16.58 -5.31
C LYS A 335 -2.37 -17.43 -6.34
N ASP A 336 -2.88 -18.61 -6.67
CA ASP A 336 -2.24 -19.53 -7.63
C ASP A 336 -2.21 -19.02 -9.09
N SER A 337 -2.66 -17.79 -9.34
CA SER A 337 -2.46 -17.05 -10.60
C SER A 337 -1.18 -16.20 -10.61
N ILE A 338 -0.45 -16.13 -9.49
CA ILE A 338 0.77 -15.32 -9.31
C ILE A 338 1.99 -16.25 -9.34
N ASP A 339 2.96 -15.90 -10.17
CA ASP A 339 4.15 -16.69 -10.40
C ASP A 339 5.09 -16.72 -9.19
N VAL A 340 5.57 -17.91 -8.88
CA VAL A 340 6.66 -18.17 -7.95
C VAL A 340 7.63 -19.10 -8.66
N ALA A 341 8.88 -18.67 -8.81
CA ALA A 341 9.86 -19.41 -9.60
C ALA A 341 9.97 -20.87 -9.16
N GLY A 342 9.91 -21.80 -10.12
CA GLY A 342 10.01 -23.24 -9.85
C GLY A 342 8.74 -23.91 -9.32
N LEU A 343 7.66 -23.18 -9.03
CA LEU A 343 6.38 -23.74 -8.58
C LEU A 343 5.29 -23.62 -9.66
N PRO A 344 4.49 -24.66 -9.94
CA PRO A 344 3.45 -24.61 -10.97
C PRO A 344 2.40 -23.52 -10.70
N THR A 345 2.23 -22.54 -11.59
CA THR A 345 1.13 -21.58 -11.59
C THR A 345 -0.03 -22.20 -12.37
N THR A 346 -1.09 -22.66 -11.69
CA THR A 346 -2.20 -23.37 -12.36
C THR A 346 -3.39 -22.48 -12.65
N THR A 347 -3.59 -21.39 -11.90
CA THR A 347 -4.79 -20.54 -11.97
C THR A 347 -6.08 -21.38 -11.79
N ALA A 348 -6.01 -22.39 -10.91
CA ALA A 348 -7.03 -23.42 -10.73
C ALA A 348 -7.47 -24.10 -12.05
N CYS A 349 -6.56 -24.18 -13.02
CA CYS A 349 -6.80 -24.64 -14.38
C CYS A 349 -5.63 -25.54 -14.84
N PRO A 350 -5.66 -26.85 -14.54
CA PRO A 350 -4.57 -27.77 -14.89
C PRO A 350 -4.08 -27.67 -16.35
N PRO A 351 -4.94 -27.49 -17.37
CA PRO A 351 -4.47 -27.35 -18.76
C PRO A 351 -3.79 -26.02 -19.11
N LEU A 352 -3.86 -25.01 -18.23
CA LEU A 352 -3.14 -23.72 -18.38
C LEU A 352 -1.87 -23.68 -17.52
N ALA A 353 -1.60 -24.74 -16.75
CA ALA A 353 -0.51 -24.74 -15.79
C ALA A 353 0.86 -24.60 -16.48
N HIS A 354 1.72 -23.80 -15.88
CA HIS A 354 3.12 -23.64 -16.30
C HIS A 354 4.01 -23.48 -15.07
N ILE A 355 5.31 -23.71 -15.23
CA ILE A 355 6.31 -23.49 -14.17
C ILE A 355 7.15 -22.28 -14.60
N PRO A 356 7.02 -21.13 -13.92
CA PRO A 356 7.74 -19.92 -14.30
C PRO A 356 9.22 -20.03 -13.86
N SER A 357 10.12 -19.46 -14.67
CA SER A 357 11.55 -19.38 -14.35
C SER A 357 11.89 -18.18 -13.46
N ALA A 358 11.00 -17.20 -13.36
CA ALA A 358 11.12 -16.02 -12.50
C ALA A 358 9.79 -15.80 -11.77
N SER A 359 9.85 -15.34 -10.52
CA SER A 359 8.63 -15.03 -9.77
C SER A 359 8.03 -13.69 -10.22
N ALA A 360 6.77 -13.47 -9.85
CA ALA A 360 6.12 -12.18 -10.06
C ALA A 360 6.86 -11.05 -9.34
N VAL A 361 6.87 -9.85 -9.94
CA VAL A 361 7.55 -8.68 -9.37
C VAL A 361 7.02 -8.35 -7.97
N VAL A 362 5.70 -8.50 -7.76
CA VAL A 362 5.07 -8.28 -6.45
C VAL A 362 5.53 -9.29 -5.39
N TYR A 363 5.78 -10.54 -5.78
CA TYR A 363 6.29 -11.59 -4.89
C TYR A 363 7.73 -11.27 -4.44
N GLU A 364 8.60 -10.93 -5.40
CA GLU A 364 9.99 -10.59 -5.11
C GLU A 364 10.10 -9.39 -4.16
N LYS A 365 9.24 -8.37 -4.32
CA LYS A 365 9.20 -7.22 -3.42
C LYS A 365 8.90 -7.60 -1.97
N VAL A 366 7.94 -8.49 -1.71
CA VAL A 366 7.63 -8.87 -0.32
C VAL A 366 8.67 -9.82 0.28
N ILE A 367 9.27 -10.69 -0.54
CA ILE A 367 10.40 -11.56 -0.11
C ILE A 367 11.63 -10.73 0.26
N ALA A 368 11.94 -9.69 -0.52
CA ALA A 368 13.06 -8.78 -0.23
C ALA A 368 12.93 -8.08 1.13
N GLU A 369 11.69 -7.85 1.58
CA GLU A 369 11.36 -7.25 2.88
C GLU A 369 11.25 -8.27 4.03
N GLY A 370 11.64 -9.53 3.78
CA GLY A 370 11.77 -10.58 4.80
C GLY A 370 10.53 -11.41 5.07
N ALA A 371 9.51 -11.36 4.20
CA ALA A 371 8.30 -12.17 4.34
C ALA A 371 8.58 -13.68 4.16
N LEU A 372 7.78 -14.54 4.79
CA LEU A 372 7.87 -16.00 4.69
C LEU A 372 6.73 -16.55 3.84
N PHE A 373 7.06 -17.13 2.68
CA PHE A 373 6.09 -17.72 1.78
C PHE A 373 5.55 -19.04 2.32
N ILE A 374 4.22 -19.15 2.45
CA ILE A 374 3.54 -20.34 2.99
C ILE A 374 2.93 -21.21 1.89
N GLY A 375 2.43 -20.63 0.80
CA GLY A 375 1.84 -21.43 -0.27
C GLY A 375 1.00 -20.65 -1.27
N LYS A 376 0.53 -21.38 -2.29
CA LYS A 376 -0.38 -20.90 -3.33
C LYS A 376 -1.81 -21.33 -3.04
N THR A 377 -2.69 -20.35 -2.97
CA THR A 377 -4.08 -20.52 -2.55
C THR A 377 -5.03 -20.78 -3.71
N ASN A 378 -6.10 -21.50 -3.40
CA ASN A 378 -7.17 -21.82 -4.35
C ASN A 378 -7.96 -20.58 -4.79
N LEU A 379 -8.61 -20.69 -5.94
CA LEU A 379 -9.37 -19.62 -6.59
C LEU A 379 -10.49 -20.18 -7.47
N ASP A 380 -11.48 -19.33 -7.82
CA ASP A 380 -12.34 -19.62 -8.98
C ASP A 380 -11.47 -19.69 -10.24
N GLN A 381 -11.62 -20.78 -11.00
CA GLN A 381 -10.82 -21.09 -12.19
C GLN A 381 -10.73 -19.90 -13.16
N LEU A 382 -9.52 -19.62 -13.65
CA LEU A 382 -9.21 -18.48 -14.53
C LEU A 382 -9.59 -17.11 -13.92
N ALA A 383 -9.61 -17.01 -12.59
CA ALA A 383 -10.11 -15.84 -11.87
C ALA A 383 -11.51 -15.38 -12.35
N THR A 384 -12.37 -16.33 -12.71
CA THR A 384 -13.69 -16.08 -13.32
C THR A 384 -14.81 -16.50 -12.35
N GLY A 385 -15.02 -15.69 -11.32
CA GLY A 385 -16.07 -15.89 -10.33
C GLY A 385 -15.93 -14.95 -9.14
N LEU A 386 -17.01 -14.82 -8.37
CA LEU A 386 -17.11 -14.09 -7.12
C LEU A 386 -17.56 -14.99 -5.96
N THR A 387 -17.51 -16.32 -6.12
CA THR A 387 -18.10 -17.26 -5.15
C THR A 387 -17.11 -18.21 -4.50
N GLY A 388 -16.01 -18.58 -5.17
CA GLY A 388 -15.08 -19.61 -4.68
C GLY A 388 -15.56 -21.05 -4.93
N CYS A 389 -16.64 -21.23 -5.72
CA CYS A 389 -17.23 -22.54 -6.02
C CYS A 389 -16.76 -23.14 -7.34
N ARG A 390 -15.96 -22.43 -8.15
CA ARG A 390 -15.61 -22.80 -9.52
C ARG A 390 -14.18 -23.33 -9.61
N SER A 391 -13.80 -24.26 -8.74
CA SER A 391 -12.44 -24.81 -8.71
C SER A 391 -12.44 -26.34 -8.78
N PRO A 392 -11.56 -26.96 -9.58
CA PRO A 392 -11.35 -28.40 -9.56
C PRO A 392 -10.62 -28.88 -8.29
N TYR A 393 -10.12 -27.96 -7.45
CA TYR A 393 -9.41 -28.26 -6.20
C TYR A 393 -10.33 -28.21 -4.97
N GLY A 394 -11.65 -28.24 -5.18
CA GLY A 394 -12.66 -28.17 -4.12
C GLY A 394 -13.21 -26.77 -3.87
N ILE A 395 -14.33 -26.71 -3.16
CA ILE A 395 -15.01 -25.46 -2.79
C ILE A 395 -14.47 -24.99 -1.44
N THR A 396 -14.14 -23.70 -1.37
CA THR A 396 -13.72 -23.03 -0.14
C THR A 396 -14.91 -22.40 0.58
N HIS A 397 -14.86 -22.35 1.91
CA HIS A 397 -15.98 -21.95 2.76
C HIS A 397 -15.68 -20.66 3.52
N SER A 398 -16.72 -19.90 3.88
CA SER A 398 -16.54 -18.76 4.79
C SER A 398 -16.02 -19.24 6.14
N VAL A 399 -15.02 -18.54 6.70
CA VAL A 399 -14.48 -18.84 8.05
C VAL A 399 -15.52 -18.66 9.17
N PHE A 400 -16.63 -17.99 8.87
CA PHE A 400 -17.73 -17.77 9.81
C PHE A 400 -18.79 -18.87 9.79
N HIS A 401 -18.97 -19.52 8.63
CA HIS A 401 -20.00 -20.55 8.48
C HIS A 401 -19.72 -21.48 7.31
N LYS A 402 -19.63 -22.78 7.59
CA LYS A 402 -19.28 -23.82 6.59
C LYS A 402 -20.26 -23.95 5.43
N ASP A 403 -21.53 -23.59 5.58
CA ASP A 403 -22.50 -23.74 4.48
C ASP A 403 -22.53 -22.51 3.54
N TYR A 404 -21.79 -21.45 3.86
CA TYR A 404 -21.76 -20.20 3.10
C TYR A 404 -20.49 -20.08 2.27
N ILE A 405 -20.62 -19.45 1.10
CA ILE A 405 -19.50 -19.23 0.19
C ILE A 405 -18.39 -18.41 0.86
N SER A 406 -17.14 -18.76 0.59
CA SER A 406 -15.99 -17.90 0.94
C SER A 406 -15.95 -16.60 0.13
N GLY A 407 -16.64 -16.57 -1.01
CA GLY A 407 -16.44 -15.56 -2.04
C GLY A 407 -15.23 -15.88 -2.92
N GLY A 408 -15.13 -15.15 -4.02
CA GLY A 408 -14.08 -15.38 -5.02
C GLY A 408 -13.78 -14.14 -5.88
N SER A 409 -12.90 -14.23 -6.85
CA SER A 409 -12.18 -15.45 -7.23
C SER A 409 -11.01 -15.74 -6.29
N SER A 410 -10.52 -14.80 -5.48
CA SER A 410 -9.39 -15.02 -4.55
C SER A 410 -9.84 -15.69 -3.25
N SER A 411 -10.42 -16.88 -3.37
CA SER A 411 -11.14 -17.54 -2.29
C SER A 411 -10.22 -18.07 -1.18
N GLY A 412 -9.26 -18.92 -1.53
CA GLY A 412 -8.27 -19.46 -0.59
C GLY A 412 -7.39 -18.36 0.01
N ASN A 413 -7.13 -17.27 -0.72
CA ASN A 413 -6.42 -16.09 -0.20
C ASN A 413 -7.13 -15.53 1.03
N ALA A 414 -8.42 -15.23 0.91
CA ALA A 414 -9.18 -14.64 2.01
C ALA A 414 -9.37 -15.63 3.17
N VAL A 415 -9.62 -16.91 2.89
CA VAL A 415 -9.72 -17.93 3.93
C VAL A 415 -8.40 -18.08 4.69
N SER A 416 -7.26 -18.09 4.00
CA SER A 416 -5.95 -18.21 4.66
C SER A 416 -5.67 -17.07 5.66
N VAL A 417 -6.09 -15.84 5.36
CA VAL A 417 -5.97 -14.70 6.26
C VAL A 417 -7.07 -14.72 7.34
N GLY A 418 -8.33 -14.95 6.97
CA GLY A 418 -9.48 -14.96 7.88
C GLY A 418 -9.42 -16.07 8.94
N ALA A 419 -8.88 -17.24 8.58
CA ALA A 419 -8.61 -18.33 9.52
C ALA A 419 -7.31 -18.10 10.34
N ASN A 420 -6.64 -16.96 10.14
CA ASN A 420 -5.40 -16.57 10.80
C ASN A 420 -4.29 -17.63 10.58
N LEU A 421 -4.15 -18.12 9.33
CA LEU A 421 -3.09 -19.04 8.88
C LEU A 421 -1.91 -18.30 8.26
N VAL A 422 -2.13 -17.06 7.81
CA VAL A 422 -1.12 -16.12 7.34
C VAL A 422 -1.51 -14.70 7.76
N SER A 423 -0.55 -13.77 7.69
CA SER A 423 -0.75 -12.37 8.08
C SER A 423 -1.43 -11.56 6.97
N PHE A 424 -1.03 -11.82 5.73
CA PHE A 424 -1.59 -11.21 4.53
C PHE A 424 -1.48 -12.16 3.34
N SER A 425 -2.15 -11.82 2.25
CA SER A 425 -2.12 -12.58 1.01
C SER A 425 -2.12 -11.67 -0.22
N LEU A 426 -1.34 -12.02 -1.24
CA LEU A 426 -1.32 -11.35 -2.53
C LEU A 426 -2.35 -12.00 -3.46
N ALA A 427 -3.32 -11.22 -3.90
CA ALA A 427 -4.48 -11.64 -4.68
C ALA A 427 -4.59 -10.88 -6.01
N THR A 428 -5.67 -11.12 -6.76
CA THR A 428 -6.03 -10.33 -7.93
C THR A 428 -7.47 -9.83 -7.83
N ASP A 429 -7.77 -8.69 -8.44
CA ASP A 429 -9.11 -8.13 -8.55
C ASP A 429 -9.37 -7.59 -9.95
N THR A 430 -10.32 -8.20 -10.65
CA THR A 430 -10.84 -7.75 -11.95
C THR A 430 -12.27 -7.22 -11.80
N ALA A 431 -13.13 -8.01 -11.16
CA ALA A 431 -14.56 -7.74 -10.99
C ALA A 431 -14.94 -7.39 -9.54
N GLY A 432 -14.02 -7.53 -8.58
CA GLY A 432 -14.32 -7.63 -7.15
C GLY A 432 -13.58 -8.75 -6.41
N SER A 433 -12.70 -9.47 -7.10
CA SER A 433 -12.07 -10.69 -6.56
C SER A 433 -11.10 -10.48 -5.40
N GLY A 434 -10.68 -9.25 -5.12
CA GLY A 434 -9.91 -8.91 -3.91
C GLY A 434 -10.77 -8.36 -2.78
N ARG A 435 -12.04 -8.03 -3.06
CA ARG A 435 -12.96 -7.34 -2.13
C ARG A 435 -14.06 -8.26 -1.62
N VAL A 436 -14.77 -8.97 -2.52
CA VAL A 436 -15.85 -9.90 -2.17
C VAL A 436 -15.41 -10.97 -1.17
N PRO A 437 -14.33 -11.75 -1.43
CA PRO A 437 -13.92 -12.79 -0.49
C PRO A 437 -13.40 -12.22 0.83
N ALA A 438 -12.80 -11.03 0.82
CA ALA A 438 -12.39 -10.36 2.06
C ALA A 438 -13.60 -10.03 2.95
N GLY A 439 -14.68 -9.51 2.35
CA GLY A 439 -15.93 -9.20 3.04
C GLY A 439 -16.58 -10.41 3.70
N PHE A 440 -16.65 -11.54 2.99
CA PHE A 440 -17.25 -12.79 3.50
C PHE A 440 -16.37 -13.54 4.52
N ASN A 441 -15.13 -13.10 4.73
CA ASN A 441 -14.22 -13.69 5.71
C ASN A 441 -13.78 -12.69 6.78
N GLY A 442 -14.46 -11.55 6.90
CA GLY A 442 -14.24 -10.61 8.00
C GLY A 442 -12.83 -10.00 8.04
N ILE A 443 -12.22 -9.80 6.87
CA ILE A 443 -10.87 -9.23 6.74
C ILE A 443 -10.86 -8.01 5.82
N CYS A 444 -9.74 -7.29 5.77
CA CYS A 444 -9.52 -6.19 4.85
C CYS A 444 -9.14 -6.70 3.45
N GLY A 445 -9.81 -6.19 2.41
CA GLY A 445 -9.52 -6.45 1.00
C GLY A 445 -9.23 -5.17 0.25
N TYR A 446 -7.95 -4.84 0.05
CA TYR A 446 -7.53 -3.62 -0.63
C TYR A 446 -7.26 -3.87 -2.12
N LYS A 447 -7.93 -3.08 -2.94
CA LYS A 447 -7.79 -3.00 -4.39
C LYS A 447 -7.12 -1.66 -4.77
N PRO A 448 -5.81 -1.64 -5.07
CA PRO A 448 -5.13 -0.43 -5.49
C PRO A 448 -5.66 0.11 -6.82
N THR A 449 -5.34 1.37 -7.11
CA THR A 449 -5.41 1.91 -8.48
C THR A 449 -4.63 1.01 -9.43
N ARG A 450 -5.19 0.72 -10.61
CA ARG A 450 -4.57 -0.20 -11.59
C ARG A 450 -3.19 0.32 -12.00
N GLY A 451 -2.21 -0.56 -12.11
CA GLY A 451 -0.85 -0.20 -12.53
C GLY A 451 0.01 0.51 -11.49
N LEU A 452 -0.42 0.67 -10.23
CA LEU A 452 0.46 1.12 -9.14
C LEU A 452 1.36 0.00 -8.59
N ILE A 453 0.89 -1.25 -8.70
CA ILE A 453 1.66 -2.46 -8.41
C ILE A 453 1.80 -3.21 -9.74
N SER A 454 3.01 -3.63 -10.06
CA SER A 454 3.31 -4.39 -11.28
C SER A 454 2.45 -5.65 -11.36
N PHE A 455 1.93 -5.92 -12.56
CA PHE A 455 1.18 -7.13 -12.88
C PHE A 455 2.04 -8.17 -13.61
N ARG A 456 3.36 -7.94 -13.75
CA ARG A 456 4.27 -8.91 -14.38
C ARG A 456 4.42 -10.18 -13.54
N GLY A 457 4.35 -11.33 -14.22
CA GLY A 457 4.34 -12.67 -13.60
C GLY A 457 2.98 -13.03 -12.99
N VAL A 458 1.89 -12.53 -13.57
CA VAL A 458 0.53 -12.86 -13.14
C VAL A 458 -0.26 -13.31 -14.36
N THR A 459 -0.94 -14.45 -14.25
CA THR A 459 -1.83 -14.96 -15.31
C THR A 459 -3.04 -14.03 -15.46
N PRO A 460 -3.25 -13.38 -16.63
CA PRO A 460 -4.32 -12.41 -16.81
C PRO A 460 -5.69 -13.07 -16.93
N ALA A 461 -6.70 -12.36 -16.43
CA ALA A 461 -8.11 -12.63 -16.63
C ALA A 461 -8.71 -11.65 -17.64
N CYS A 462 -8.60 -10.34 -17.36
CA CYS A 462 -8.88 -9.28 -18.31
C CYS A 462 -7.70 -8.31 -18.21
N LEU A 463 -6.65 -8.53 -19.00
CA LEU A 463 -5.36 -7.86 -18.81
C LEU A 463 -5.48 -6.33 -18.71
N SER A 464 -6.38 -5.70 -19.48
CA SER A 464 -6.56 -4.25 -19.41
C SER A 464 -7.24 -3.75 -18.13
N LEU A 465 -7.87 -4.63 -17.35
CA LEU A 465 -8.65 -4.34 -16.14
C LEU A 465 -8.03 -4.94 -14.87
N ASP A 466 -7.14 -5.90 -15.00
CA ASP A 466 -6.59 -6.61 -13.84
C ASP A 466 -5.70 -5.72 -12.97
N CYS A 467 -5.74 -5.99 -11.68
CA CYS A 467 -4.77 -5.45 -10.73
C CYS A 467 -4.48 -6.49 -9.63
N ILE A 468 -3.29 -6.37 -9.04
CA ILE A 468 -3.00 -7.02 -7.75
C ILE A 468 -3.96 -6.48 -6.70
N ALA A 469 -4.40 -7.33 -5.79
CA ALA A 469 -5.13 -6.94 -4.58
C ALA A 469 -4.41 -7.51 -3.34
N ILE A 470 -4.67 -6.92 -2.18
CA ILE A 470 -4.06 -7.31 -0.90
C ILE A 470 -5.17 -7.69 0.06
N SER A 471 -5.15 -8.93 0.55
CA SER A 471 -5.96 -9.36 1.68
C SER A 471 -5.12 -9.30 2.95
N ALA A 472 -5.58 -8.62 3.99
CA ALA A 472 -4.86 -8.48 5.26
C ALA A 472 -5.86 -8.43 6.42
N LYS A 473 -5.37 -8.59 7.65
CA LYS A 473 -6.23 -8.54 8.85
C LYS A 473 -6.96 -7.21 9.05
N ASN A 474 -6.32 -6.11 8.66
CA ASN A 474 -6.81 -4.76 8.90
C ASN A 474 -6.28 -3.78 7.83
N VAL A 475 -6.82 -2.57 7.79
CA VAL A 475 -6.44 -1.53 6.83
C VAL A 475 -4.96 -1.13 6.94
N LYS A 476 -4.42 -1.12 8.17
CA LYS A 476 -3.03 -0.75 8.44
C LYS A 476 -2.05 -1.73 7.80
N ASP A 477 -2.27 -3.02 7.96
CA ASP A 477 -1.43 -4.07 7.38
C ASP A 477 -1.53 -4.08 5.85
N ALA A 478 -2.73 -3.89 5.29
CA ALA A 478 -2.90 -3.73 3.84
C ALA A 478 -2.12 -2.53 3.30
N ARG A 479 -2.15 -1.39 4.02
CA ARG A 479 -1.38 -0.19 3.67
C ARG A 479 0.13 -0.44 3.75
N THR A 480 0.61 -1.18 4.75
CA THR A 480 2.04 -1.55 4.85
C THR A 480 2.48 -2.35 3.63
N VAL A 481 1.74 -3.40 3.26
CA VAL A 481 2.08 -4.23 2.08
C VAL A 481 2.04 -3.40 0.79
N TRP A 482 1.05 -2.52 0.64
CA TRP A 482 0.96 -1.62 -0.51
C TRP A 482 2.19 -0.73 -0.66
N GLN A 483 2.63 -0.08 0.42
CA GLN A 483 3.79 0.83 0.38
C GLN A 483 5.11 0.15 0.00
N LEU A 484 5.22 -1.16 0.27
CA LEU A 484 6.39 -1.97 -0.09
C LEU A 484 6.30 -2.50 -1.53
N THR A 485 5.08 -2.70 -2.04
CA THR A 485 4.85 -3.34 -3.35
C THR A 485 4.60 -2.35 -4.48
N GLU A 486 4.19 -1.12 -4.18
CA GLU A 486 4.03 -0.07 -5.19
C GLU A 486 5.34 0.27 -5.91
N GLY A 487 5.25 0.70 -7.16
CA GLY A 487 6.37 1.21 -7.93
C GLY A 487 6.17 1.07 -9.42
N TYR A 488 6.71 2.04 -10.17
CA TYR A 488 6.68 2.01 -11.63
C TYR A 488 7.59 0.89 -12.15
N ASP A 489 6.99 -0.06 -12.87
CA ASP A 489 7.70 -1.12 -13.56
C ASP A 489 7.69 -0.79 -15.06
N VAL A 490 8.85 -0.39 -15.58
CA VAL A 490 8.99 0.06 -16.98
C VAL A 490 8.67 -1.04 -18.00
N GLU A 491 8.76 -2.31 -17.59
CA GLU A 491 8.48 -3.46 -18.45
C GLU A 491 7.02 -3.90 -18.38
N ASP A 492 6.21 -3.34 -17.47
CA ASP A 492 4.77 -3.61 -17.40
C ASP A 492 4.02 -2.58 -18.25
N SER A 493 3.43 -3.04 -19.35
CA SER A 493 2.68 -2.23 -20.31
C SER A 493 1.50 -1.45 -19.70
N TYR A 494 1.00 -1.87 -18.54
CA TYR A 494 -0.11 -1.21 -17.85
C TYR A 494 0.34 -0.47 -16.57
N ALA A 495 1.64 -0.44 -16.26
CA ALA A 495 2.15 0.32 -15.13
C ALA A 495 1.88 1.82 -15.32
N LYS A 496 1.40 2.45 -14.25
CA LYS A 496 1.16 3.89 -14.25
C LYS A 496 2.45 4.63 -13.90
N PRO A 497 2.92 5.55 -14.75
CA PRO A 497 4.13 6.33 -14.46
C PRO A 497 3.92 7.20 -13.22
N PRO A 498 4.99 7.57 -12.50
CA PRO A 498 4.91 8.57 -11.43
C PRO A 498 4.27 9.86 -11.93
N ILE A 499 3.36 10.46 -11.14
CA ILE A 499 2.87 11.81 -11.43
C ILE A 499 3.74 12.79 -10.64
N ALA A 500 4.47 13.65 -11.35
CA ALA A 500 5.32 14.67 -10.74
C ALA A 500 4.53 15.76 -9.97
N PHE A 501 3.21 15.83 -10.15
CA PHE A 501 2.33 16.81 -9.53
C PHE A 501 1.00 16.17 -9.08
N GLU A 502 0.93 15.71 -7.84
CA GLU A 502 -0.32 15.26 -7.22
C GLU A 502 -0.95 16.38 -6.37
N ARG A 503 -2.28 16.34 -6.20
CA ARG A 503 -3.08 17.33 -5.45
C ARG A 503 -2.54 17.57 -4.03
N HIS A 504 -2.73 18.79 -3.50
CA HIS A 504 -2.37 19.20 -2.13
C HIS A 504 -2.79 18.18 -1.04
N VAL A 505 -2.01 18.11 0.05
CA VAL A 505 -2.14 17.14 1.17
C VAL A 505 -3.32 17.44 2.09
N ASN A 506 -3.83 18.67 2.08
CA ASN A 506 -4.81 19.15 3.06
C ASN A 506 -6.29 18.89 2.76
N SER A 507 -6.64 17.90 1.92
CA SER A 507 -8.07 17.58 1.79
C SER A 507 -8.60 16.66 2.89
N ILE A 508 -7.81 15.69 3.41
CA ILE A 508 -8.24 14.77 4.51
C ILE A 508 -7.04 14.21 5.30
N GLY A 509 -6.10 15.06 5.69
CA GLY A 509 -5.08 14.66 6.66
C GLY A 509 -5.68 14.35 8.05
N PRO A 510 -4.92 13.77 8.97
CA PRO A 510 -5.25 13.63 10.40
C PRO A 510 -5.77 14.89 11.08
N GLN A 511 -5.42 16.07 10.55
CA GLN A 511 -5.92 17.36 11.02
C GLN A 511 -7.32 17.71 10.49
N ALA A 512 -7.76 17.11 9.38
CA ALA A 512 -9.13 17.23 8.92
C ALA A 512 -10.02 16.32 9.76
N THR A 513 -10.84 16.92 10.62
CA THR A 513 -11.81 16.22 11.48
C THR A 513 -13.07 15.78 10.71
N SER A 514 -13.19 16.18 9.44
CA SER A 514 -14.32 15.87 8.57
C SER A 514 -13.87 15.37 7.21
N PHE A 515 -14.77 14.65 6.54
CA PHE A 515 -14.61 14.16 5.16
C PHE A 515 -15.99 14.09 4.50
N LYS A 516 -16.05 14.11 3.17
CA LYS A 516 -17.28 13.92 2.40
C LYS A 516 -17.38 12.48 1.93
N PHE A 517 -18.56 11.88 2.10
CA PHE A 517 -18.82 10.57 1.53
C PHE A 517 -20.17 10.53 0.84
N SER A 518 -20.27 9.67 -0.17
CA SER A 518 -21.51 9.43 -0.90
C SER A 518 -21.89 7.95 -0.84
N ILE A 519 -23.16 7.64 -1.06
CA ILE A 519 -23.68 6.27 -1.13
C ILE A 519 -24.52 6.10 -2.41
N PRO A 520 -24.77 4.87 -2.88
CA PRO A 520 -25.69 4.64 -3.98
C PRO A 520 -27.10 5.15 -3.64
N PRO A 521 -27.90 5.53 -4.64
CA PRO A 521 -29.26 5.98 -4.40
C PRO A 521 -30.15 4.80 -3.92
N PRO A 522 -31.30 5.07 -3.29
CA PRO A 522 -32.16 4.03 -2.71
C PRO A 522 -32.50 2.89 -3.68
N GLU A 523 -32.81 3.20 -4.95
CA GLU A 523 -33.13 2.22 -5.99
C GLU A 523 -31.97 1.26 -6.30
N ALA A 524 -30.73 1.74 -6.20
CA ALA A 524 -29.55 0.88 -6.37
C ALA A 524 -29.30 -0.02 -5.16
N LEU A 525 -29.94 0.26 -4.02
CA LEU A 525 -29.81 -0.50 -2.77
C LEU A 525 -30.98 -1.48 -2.53
N GLU A 526 -32.00 -1.48 -3.39
CA GLU A 526 -33.15 -2.40 -3.32
C GLU A 526 -32.77 -3.87 -3.52
N ILE A 527 -31.69 -4.13 -4.24
CA ILE A 527 -31.14 -5.47 -4.46
C ILE A 527 -30.51 -6.08 -3.19
N CYS A 528 -30.22 -5.26 -2.18
CA CYS A 528 -29.66 -5.75 -0.92
C CYS A 528 -30.69 -6.61 -0.16
N SER A 529 -30.21 -7.70 0.43
CA SER A 529 -30.99 -8.41 1.45
C SER A 529 -31.38 -7.45 2.58
N HIS A 530 -32.50 -7.73 3.26
CA HIS A 530 -32.99 -6.87 4.33
C HIS A 530 -31.91 -6.60 5.40
N VAL A 531 -31.17 -7.64 5.80
CA VAL A 531 -30.09 -7.53 6.79
C VAL A 531 -28.91 -6.71 6.28
N HIS A 532 -28.46 -6.90 5.03
CA HIS A 532 -27.39 -6.06 4.45
C HIS A 532 -27.83 -4.59 4.35
N ARG A 533 -29.09 -4.33 3.98
CA ARG A 533 -29.66 -2.98 3.92
C ARG A 533 -29.65 -2.32 5.30
N ARG A 534 -30.04 -3.05 6.35
CA ARG A 534 -29.99 -2.58 7.74
C ARG A 534 -28.57 -2.27 8.19
N MET A 535 -27.64 -3.21 8.03
CA MET A 535 -26.23 -3.05 8.41
C MET A 535 -25.55 -1.89 7.66
N PHE A 536 -25.91 -1.68 6.39
CA PHE A 536 -25.43 -0.54 5.61
C PHE A 536 -25.95 0.79 6.16
N ASN A 537 -27.23 0.87 6.55
CA ASN A 537 -27.78 2.07 7.17
C ASN A 537 -27.10 2.39 8.52
N GLU A 538 -26.73 1.37 9.30
CA GLU A 538 -25.93 1.54 10.52
C GLU A 538 -24.51 2.04 10.22
N THR A 539 -23.91 1.55 9.14
CA THR A 539 -22.61 2.02 8.65
C THR A 539 -22.64 3.50 8.28
N VAL A 540 -23.68 3.95 7.56
CA VAL A 540 -23.87 5.37 7.22
C VAL A 540 -23.95 6.25 8.47
N LYS A 541 -24.71 5.83 9.49
CA LYS A 541 -24.80 6.55 10.77
C LYS A 541 -23.44 6.63 11.47
N ARG A 542 -22.67 5.54 11.45
CA ARG A 542 -21.32 5.50 12.06
C ARG A 542 -20.36 6.43 11.33
N LEU A 543 -20.38 6.48 10.00
CA LEU A 543 -19.59 7.42 9.21
C LEU A 543 -19.90 8.87 9.57
N GLN A 544 -21.18 9.21 9.74
CA GLN A 544 -21.58 10.54 10.19
C GLN A 544 -21.08 10.86 11.61
N ALA A 545 -21.10 9.88 12.51
CA ALA A 545 -20.61 10.05 13.88
C ALA A 545 -19.10 10.32 13.97
N ILE A 546 -18.31 9.87 12.99
CA ILE A 546 -16.86 10.11 12.92
C ILE A 546 -16.47 11.32 12.04
N GLY A 547 -17.42 12.21 11.75
CA GLY A 547 -17.17 13.45 11.00
C GLY A 547 -17.47 13.39 9.49
N GLY A 548 -18.05 12.29 9.02
CA GLY A 548 -18.46 12.14 7.63
C GLY A 548 -19.68 12.98 7.27
N THR A 549 -19.58 13.78 6.21
CA THR A 549 -20.72 14.52 5.64
C THR A 549 -21.25 13.75 4.44
N LEU A 550 -22.50 13.29 4.53
CA LEU A 550 -23.17 12.60 3.42
C LEU A 550 -23.49 13.60 2.30
N THR A 551 -22.89 13.43 1.13
CA THR A 551 -23.10 14.27 -0.05
C THR A 551 -23.76 13.49 -1.18
N PRO A 552 -24.70 14.09 -1.93
CA PRO A 552 -25.23 13.48 -3.14
C PRO A 552 -24.12 13.27 -4.19
N ALA A 553 -24.16 12.16 -4.91
CA ALA A 553 -23.29 11.89 -6.05
C ALA A 553 -24.09 11.26 -7.18
N ASP A 554 -23.69 11.53 -8.42
CA ASP A 554 -24.25 10.83 -9.58
C ASP A 554 -23.73 9.39 -9.64
N TRP A 555 -24.63 8.43 -9.39
CA TRP A 555 -24.31 7.00 -9.43
C TRP A 555 -24.28 6.42 -10.86
N SER A 556 -24.83 7.13 -11.84
CA SER A 556 -24.98 6.68 -13.22
C SER A 556 -23.69 6.15 -13.86
N PRO A 557 -22.52 6.82 -13.77
CA PRO A 557 -21.28 6.30 -14.38
C PRO A 557 -20.83 4.98 -13.76
N PHE A 558 -21.03 4.79 -12.45
CA PHE A 558 -20.64 3.56 -11.74
C PHE A 558 -21.51 2.38 -12.18
N LYS A 559 -22.83 2.56 -12.20
CA LYS A 559 -23.77 1.53 -12.68
C LYS A 559 -23.45 1.12 -14.12
N LYS A 560 -23.40 2.09 -15.04
CA LYS A 560 -23.17 1.83 -16.48
C LYS A 560 -21.81 1.17 -16.73
N ALA A 561 -20.77 1.57 -16.01
CA ALA A 561 -19.47 0.91 -16.13
C ALA A 561 -19.46 -0.51 -15.58
N GLY A 562 -20.26 -0.80 -14.54
CA GLY A 562 -20.45 -2.17 -14.06
C GLY A 562 -21.07 -3.09 -15.10
N GLU A 563 -22.07 -2.59 -15.83
CA GLU A 563 -22.74 -3.29 -16.94
C GLU A 563 -21.74 -3.62 -18.08
N LEU A 564 -20.82 -2.71 -18.40
CA LEU A 564 -19.81 -2.94 -19.46
C LEU A 564 -18.93 -4.19 -19.23
N LEU A 565 -18.72 -4.61 -17.98
CA LEU A 565 -17.80 -5.72 -17.69
C LEU A 565 -18.30 -7.05 -18.24
N TYR A 566 -19.53 -7.43 -17.92
CA TYR A 566 -20.11 -8.72 -18.30
C TYR A 566 -21.23 -8.62 -19.34
N ASP A 567 -21.90 -7.48 -19.51
CA ASP A 567 -22.91 -7.29 -20.57
C ASP A 567 -22.29 -6.68 -21.83
N GLY A 568 -21.19 -5.95 -21.68
CA GLY A 568 -20.37 -5.44 -22.77
C GLY A 568 -19.32 -6.43 -23.29
N THR A 569 -18.31 -5.88 -23.96
CA THR A 569 -17.25 -6.62 -24.66
C THR A 569 -15.99 -6.87 -23.84
N PHE A 570 -15.85 -6.27 -22.65
CA PHE A 570 -14.65 -6.49 -21.80
C PHE A 570 -14.50 -7.94 -21.34
N VAL A 571 -15.61 -8.67 -21.17
CA VAL A 571 -15.57 -10.11 -20.88
C VAL A 571 -14.82 -10.91 -21.96
N SER A 572 -14.76 -10.42 -23.20
CA SER A 572 -14.00 -11.04 -24.29
C SER A 572 -12.50 -11.04 -24.06
N GLU A 573 -11.97 -10.16 -23.20
CA GLU A 573 -10.54 -10.22 -22.82
C GLU A 573 -10.18 -11.52 -22.10
N ARG A 574 -11.15 -12.20 -21.48
CA ARG A 574 -10.92 -13.54 -20.89
C ARG A 574 -10.57 -14.57 -21.96
N LEU A 575 -11.15 -14.45 -23.15
CA LEU A 575 -10.79 -15.29 -24.30
C LEU A 575 -9.47 -14.84 -24.91
N ALA A 576 -9.26 -13.51 -25.05
CA ALA A 576 -8.03 -12.96 -25.61
C ALA A 576 -6.78 -13.24 -24.75
N SER A 577 -6.98 -13.49 -23.45
CA SER A 577 -5.91 -13.85 -22.50
C SER A 577 -5.53 -15.34 -22.56
N LEU A 578 -6.26 -16.16 -23.32
CA LEU A 578 -5.96 -17.58 -23.52
C LEU A 578 -5.18 -17.79 -24.83
N PRO A 579 -4.36 -18.85 -24.93
CA PRO A 579 -3.70 -19.19 -26.19
C PRO A 579 -4.70 -19.49 -27.32
N ASP A 580 -4.27 -19.33 -28.57
CA ASP A 580 -5.11 -19.59 -29.73
C ASP A 580 -5.66 -21.03 -29.74
N ASN A 581 -6.96 -21.16 -30.03
CA ASN A 581 -7.72 -22.42 -30.04
C ASN A 581 -7.66 -23.21 -28.71
N TRP A 582 -7.23 -22.58 -27.61
CA TRP A 582 -7.06 -23.26 -26.33
C TRP A 582 -8.39 -23.68 -25.71
N LEU A 583 -9.42 -22.83 -25.80
CA LEU A 583 -10.75 -23.13 -25.25
C LEU A 583 -11.36 -24.38 -25.90
N GLU A 584 -11.27 -24.50 -27.23
CA GLU A 584 -11.80 -25.65 -27.98
C GLU A 584 -11.12 -26.96 -27.55
N LYS A 585 -9.79 -26.94 -27.43
CA LYS A 585 -8.98 -28.12 -27.09
C LYS A 585 -9.17 -28.62 -25.66
N ASN A 586 -9.46 -27.72 -24.72
CA ASN A 586 -9.47 -28.02 -23.28
C ASN A 586 -10.87 -27.99 -22.65
N ARG A 587 -11.91 -27.77 -23.47
CA ARG A 587 -13.30 -27.59 -23.04
C ARG A 587 -13.79 -28.63 -22.04
N ASN A 588 -13.44 -29.91 -22.23
CA ASN A 588 -13.88 -31.03 -21.41
C ASN A 588 -13.24 -31.10 -20.02
N ILE A 589 -12.18 -30.32 -19.76
CA ILE A 589 -11.43 -30.30 -18.50
C ILE A 589 -11.76 -29.05 -17.66
N LEU A 590 -12.41 -28.05 -18.28
CA LEU A 590 -12.83 -26.84 -17.60
C LEU A 590 -14.03 -27.07 -16.70
N HIS A 591 -14.14 -26.24 -15.66
CA HIS A 591 -15.30 -26.21 -14.79
C HIS A 591 -16.56 -25.88 -15.62
N PRO A 592 -17.69 -26.60 -15.46
CA PRO A 592 -18.85 -26.46 -16.35
C PRO A 592 -19.39 -25.03 -16.49
N VAL A 593 -19.43 -24.29 -15.37
CA VAL A 593 -19.88 -22.88 -15.36
C VAL A 593 -18.92 -21.96 -16.14
N ILE A 594 -17.62 -22.27 -16.18
CA ILE A 594 -16.64 -21.52 -16.98
C ILE A 594 -16.88 -21.79 -18.46
N VAL A 595 -17.13 -23.05 -18.84
CA VAL A 595 -17.49 -23.40 -20.22
C VAL A 595 -18.76 -22.66 -20.65
N GLU A 596 -19.82 -22.70 -19.84
CA GLU A 596 -21.08 -22.01 -20.13
C GLU A 596 -20.88 -20.50 -20.28
N LEU A 597 -20.09 -19.87 -19.41
CA LEU A 597 -19.77 -18.46 -19.51
C LEU A 597 -19.03 -18.14 -20.82
N MET A 598 -17.98 -18.90 -21.13
CA MET A 598 -17.17 -18.66 -22.33
C MET A 598 -17.98 -18.91 -23.62
N ASP A 599 -18.84 -19.93 -23.63
CA ASP A 599 -19.78 -20.19 -24.74
C ASP A 599 -20.73 -19.02 -24.96
N ASN A 600 -21.28 -18.46 -23.87
CA ASN A 600 -22.14 -17.29 -23.95
C ASN A 600 -21.39 -16.08 -24.52
N VAL A 601 -20.11 -15.89 -24.17
CA VAL A 601 -19.27 -14.83 -24.73
C VAL A 601 -19.03 -15.06 -26.23
N VAL A 602 -18.66 -16.27 -26.64
CA VAL A 602 -18.45 -16.62 -28.05
C VAL A 602 -19.75 -16.46 -28.86
N LYS A 603 -20.88 -16.90 -28.31
CA LYS A 603 -22.20 -16.83 -28.96
C LYS A 603 -22.67 -15.40 -29.21
N ARG A 604 -22.22 -14.42 -28.42
CA ARG A 604 -22.55 -12.99 -28.63
C ARG A 604 -22.00 -12.45 -29.95
N GLN A 605 -20.94 -13.06 -30.51
CA GLN A 605 -20.33 -12.63 -31.77
C GLN A 605 -20.02 -11.12 -31.77
N SER A 606 -19.47 -10.61 -30.66
CA SER A 606 -19.16 -9.20 -30.51
C SER A 606 -18.16 -8.73 -31.57
N THR A 607 -18.51 -7.66 -32.27
CA THR A 607 -17.69 -7.05 -33.33
C THR A 607 -16.63 -6.12 -32.75
N ALA A 608 -15.55 -5.89 -33.50
CA ALA A 608 -14.55 -4.87 -33.16
C ALA A 608 -15.18 -3.47 -32.98
N VAL A 609 -16.21 -3.14 -33.77
CA VAL A 609 -16.95 -1.87 -33.64
C VAL A 609 -17.65 -1.77 -32.28
N GLN A 610 -18.25 -2.85 -31.77
CA GLN A 610 -18.81 -2.87 -30.42
C GLN A 610 -17.72 -2.71 -29.36
N ALA A 611 -16.57 -3.36 -29.52
CA ALA A 611 -15.45 -3.20 -28.60
C ALA A 611 -14.96 -1.74 -28.52
N TYR A 612 -14.80 -1.07 -29.66
CA TYR A 612 -14.43 0.36 -29.67
C TYR A 612 -15.52 1.27 -29.09
N ARG A 613 -16.80 0.93 -29.26
CA ARG A 613 -17.90 1.68 -28.61
C ARG A 613 -17.87 1.53 -27.09
N ASP A 614 -17.58 0.34 -26.58
CA ASP A 614 -17.45 0.12 -25.13
C ASP A 614 -16.21 0.82 -24.57
N LEU A 615 -15.11 0.90 -25.32
CA LEU A 615 -13.95 1.70 -24.95
C LEU A 615 -14.29 3.20 -24.88
N GLN A 616 -15.07 3.71 -25.84
CA GLN A 616 -15.55 5.10 -25.82
C GLN A 616 -16.50 5.35 -24.65
N ALA A 617 -17.40 4.40 -24.35
CA ALA A 617 -18.31 4.47 -23.20
C ALA A 617 -17.52 4.46 -21.87
N LYS A 618 -16.53 3.57 -21.74
CA LYS A 618 -15.60 3.54 -20.59
C LYS A 618 -14.91 4.88 -20.40
N ALA A 619 -14.38 5.49 -21.47
CA ALA A 619 -13.72 6.79 -21.38
C ALA A 619 -14.69 7.90 -20.90
N LEU A 620 -15.92 7.92 -21.43
CA LEU A 620 -16.97 8.85 -20.99
C LEU A 620 -17.32 8.66 -19.51
N TYR A 621 -17.58 7.43 -19.07
CA TYR A 621 -17.97 7.13 -17.69
C TYR A 621 -16.82 7.38 -16.71
N THR A 622 -15.57 7.13 -17.12
CA THR A 622 -14.38 7.49 -16.34
C THR A 622 -14.33 9.00 -16.11
N ARG A 623 -14.52 9.80 -17.17
CA ARG A 623 -14.56 11.26 -17.05
C ARG A 623 -15.71 11.77 -16.17
N GLN A 624 -16.86 11.08 -16.18
CA GLN A 624 -17.98 11.41 -15.30
C GLN A 624 -17.68 11.06 -13.84
N ALA A 625 -17.09 9.88 -13.58
CA ALA A 625 -16.65 9.49 -12.24
C ALA A 625 -15.58 10.43 -11.67
N GLU A 626 -14.62 10.87 -12.49
CA GLU A 626 -13.62 11.88 -12.09
C GLU A 626 -14.26 13.20 -11.60
N LYS A 627 -15.40 13.61 -12.17
CA LYS A 627 -16.15 14.79 -11.71
C LYS A 627 -16.78 14.57 -10.34
N VAL A 628 -17.22 13.34 -10.04
CA VAL A 628 -17.75 12.98 -8.73
C VAL A 628 -16.67 13.10 -7.64
N PHE A 629 -15.43 12.70 -7.95
CA PHE A 629 -14.26 12.84 -7.07
C PHE A 629 -13.47 14.16 -7.25
N ALA A 630 -14.06 15.15 -7.91
CA ALA A 630 -13.40 16.44 -8.11
C ALA A 630 -13.22 17.14 -6.76
N TYR A 631 -12.08 17.81 -6.57
CA TYR A 631 -11.90 18.67 -5.39
C TYR A 631 -12.72 19.95 -5.56
N SER A 632 -13.99 19.88 -5.20
CA SER A 632 -14.97 20.96 -5.35
C SER A 632 -15.99 20.95 -4.21
N ALA A 633 -16.81 21.99 -4.15
CA ALA A 633 -17.90 22.06 -3.18
C ALA A 633 -18.87 20.85 -3.30
N THR A 634 -19.09 20.36 -4.52
CA THR A 634 -20.04 19.28 -4.84
C THR A 634 -19.40 17.90 -4.98
N GLY A 635 -18.07 17.80 -5.00
CA GLY A 635 -17.37 16.52 -5.07
C GLY A 635 -17.34 15.79 -3.74
N THR A 636 -17.11 14.48 -3.81
CA THR A 636 -17.00 13.57 -2.67
C THR A 636 -15.58 13.03 -2.55
N ASP A 637 -15.17 12.69 -1.33
CA ASP A 637 -13.84 12.11 -1.11
C ASP A 637 -13.86 10.60 -1.33
N VAL A 638 -14.94 9.94 -0.93
CA VAL A 638 -15.16 8.51 -1.10
C VAL A 638 -16.62 8.19 -1.40
N ILE A 639 -16.85 7.14 -2.17
CA ILE A 639 -18.16 6.49 -2.27
C ILE A 639 -18.13 5.24 -1.42
N VAL A 640 -19.11 5.07 -0.54
CA VAL A 640 -19.24 3.89 0.33
C VAL A 640 -20.41 3.05 -0.16
N VAL A 641 -20.16 1.76 -0.36
CA VAL A 641 -21.14 0.78 -0.85
C VAL A 641 -21.12 -0.47 0.04
N PRO A 642 -22.21 -1.25 0.18
CA PRO A 642 -22.09 -2.63 0.63
C PRO A 642 -21.08 -3.35 -0.26
N THR A 643 -20.21 -4.19 0.29
CA THR A 643 -19.28 -4.94 -0.58
C THR A 643 -20.05 -5.90 -1.50
N THR A 644 -21.11 -6.51 -0.97
CA THR A 644 -22.06 -7.34 -1.74
C THR A 644 -23.50 -7.07 -1.28
N PRO A 645 -24.51 -7.30 -2.14
CA PRO A 645 -25.92 -7.17 -1.74
C PRO A 645 -26.40 -8.22 -0.73
N THR A 646 -25.74 -9.38 -0.66
CA THR A 646 -26.14 -10.54 0.17
C THR A 646 -24.99 -11.54 0.31
N HIS A 647 -25.17 -12.60 1.12
CA HIS A 647 -24.24 -13.70 1.31
C HIS A 647 -24.95 -15.04 1.05
N TRP A 648 -24.55 -15.80 0.03
CA TRP A 648 -25.26 -17.01 -0.38
C TRP A 648 -24.78 -18.28 0.35
N LYS A 649 -25.69 -19.23 0.57
CA LYS A 649 -25.30 -20.62 0.84
C LYS A 649 -24.65 -21.22 -0.42
N ILE A 650 -23.73 -22.16 -0.24
CA ILE A 650 -23.07 -22.85 -1.37
C ILE A 650 -24.09 -23.61 -2.21
N SER A 651 -25.03 -24.30 -1.57
CA SER A 651 -26.09 -25.05 -2.25
C SER A 651 -26.92 -24.17 -3.19
N GLU A 652 -27.21 -22.94 -2.77
CA GLU A 652 -27.92 -21.96 -3.58
C GLU A 652 -27.11 -21.52 -4.80
N VAL A 653 -25.80 -21.26 -4.62
CA VAL A 653 -24.90 -20.90 -5.72
C VAL A 653 -24.76 -22.04 -6.71
N LEU A 654 -24.65 -23.29 -6.24
CA LEU A 654 -24.57 -24.45 -7.14
C LEU A 654 -25.87 -24.65 -7.95
N ALA A 655 -27.02 -24.27 -7.40
CA ALA A 655 -28.30 -24.33 -8.09
C ALA A 655 -28.50 -23.22 -9.15
N ASP A 656 -27.90 -22.04 -8.96
CA ASP A 656 -27.99 -20.90 -9.89
C ASP A 656 -26.64 -20.14 -10.00
N PRO A 657 -25.61 -20.76 -10.62
CA PRO A 657 -24.22 -20.34 -10.48
C PRO A 657 -23.86 -19.07 -11.26
N ILE A 658 -24.62 -18.71 -12.29
CA ILE A 658 -24.35 -17.50 -13.10
C ILE A 658 -25.06 -16.29 -12.49
N ARG A 659 -26.37 -16.38 -12.26
CA ARG A 659 -27.15 -15.22 -11.79
C ARG A 659 -26.78 -14.82 -10.37
N LYS A 660 -26.68 -15.77 -9.42
CA LYS A 660 -26.29 -15.44 -8.03
C LYS A 660 -24.89 -14.86 -7.94
N ASN A 661 -23.96 -15.33 -8.77
CA ASN A 661 -22.63 -14.74 -8.90
C ASN A 661 -22.70 -13.30 -9.43
N SER A 662 -23.52 -13.03 -10.45
CA SER A 662 -23.67 -11.68 -11.02
C SER A 662 -24.17 -10.67 -9.98
N ILE A 663 -25.14 -11.06 -9.14
CA ILE A 663 -25.67 -10.22 -8.05
C ILE A 663 -24.57 -9.78 -7.08
N LEU A 664 -23.59 -10.64 -6.78
CA LEU A 664 -22.48 -10.27 -5.88
C LEU A 664 -21.64 -9.11 -6.44
N GLY A 665 -21.64 -8.94 -7.76
CA GLY A 665 -20.81 -7.97 -8.47
C GLY A 665 -21.39 -6.55 -8.59
N GLU A 666 -22.63 -6.34 -8.15
CA GLU A 666 -23.40 -5.09 -8.33
C GLU A 666 -22.59 -3.83 -7.98
N TYR A 667 -21.90 -3.86 -6.83
CA TYR A 667 -21.13 -2.72 -6.33
C TYR A 667 -19.63 -2.81 -6.60
N THR A 668 -19.15 -3.87 -7.26
CA THR A 668 -17.72 -4.12 -7.44
C THR A 668 -17.25 -4.03 -8.89
N HIS A 669 -18.09 -4.36 -9.87
CA HIS A 669 -17.74 -4.44 -11.29
C HIS A 669 -17.17 -3.14 -11.85
N CYS A 670 -17.68 -1.99 -11.40
CA CYS A 670 -17.25 -0.69 -11.90
C CYS A 670 -15.81 -0.33 -11.55
N GLY A 671 -15.25 -0.95 -10.50
CA GLY A 671 -13.96 -0.57 -9.90
C GLY A 671 -12.82 -0.49 -10.92
N ASN A 672 -12.56 -1.57 -11.65
CA ASN A 672 -11.46 -1.60 -12.61
C ASN A 672 -11.81 -1.01 -13.98
N VAL A 673 -13.09 -1.06 -14.36
CA VAL A 673 -13.57 -0.42 -15.60
C VAL A 673 -13.34 1.10 -15.52
N LEU A 674 -13.59 1.71 -14.36
CA LEU A 674 -13.40 3.14 -14.13
C LEU A 674 -12.05 3.50 -13.50
N ASP A 675 -11.15 2.53 -13.33
CA ASP A 675 -9.81 2.75 -12.75
C ASP A 675 -9.85 3.38 -11.34
N LEU A 676 -10.83 2.94 -10.54
CA LEU A 676 -11.00 3.33 -9.15
C LEU A 676 -10.03 2.55 -8.26
N CYS A 677 -9.67 3.10 -7.11
CA CYS A 677 -9.14 2.34 -5.98
C CYS A 677 -10.27 1.99 -5.01
N GLY A 678 -10.09 0.97 -4.18
CA GLY A 678 -11.04 0.70 -3.11
C GLY A 678 -10.56 -0.26 -2.05
N VAL A 679 -11.19 -0.22 -0.88
CA VAL A 679 -10.90 -1.13 0.23
C VAL A 679 -12.20 -1.64 0.85
N ALA A 680 -12.36 -2.96 0.87
CA ALA A 680 -13.42 -3.64 1.60
C ALA A 680 -12.97 -3.85 3.05
N VAL A 681 -13.80 -3.43 4.01
CA VAL A 681 -13.52 -3.57 5.44
C VAL A 681 -14.73 -4.15 6.18
N PRO A 682 -14.51 -4.95 7.25
CA PRO A 682 -15.59 -5.41 8.11
C PRO A 682 -16.39 -4.24 8.70
N ALA A 683 -17.72 -4.39 8.73
CA ALA A 683 -18.66 -3.39 9.25
C ALA A 683 -19.63 -3.97 10.29
N GLY A 684 -19.31 -5.16 10.82
CA GLY A 684 -20.04 -5.86 11.86
C GLY A 684 -20.40 -7.29 11.44
N THR A 685 -21.19 -7.96 12.28
CA THR A 685 -21.72 -9.31 12.04
C THR A 685 -23.22 -9.32 12.23
N TYR A 686 -23.91 -10.31 11.66
CA TYR A 686 -25.35 -10.52 11.85
C TYR A 686 -25.66 -12.02 12.00
N PRO A 687 -26.75 -12.40 12.69
CA PRO A 687 -27.16 -13.80 12.81
C PRO A 687 -27.59 -14.40 11.47
N VAL A 688 -27.24 -15.66 11.22
CA VAL A 688 -27.64 -16.38 10.00
C VAL A 688 -29.16 -16.39 9.82
N ALA A 689 -29.90 -16.61 10.91
CA ALA A 689 -31.38 -16.57 10.93
C ALA A 689 -31.99 -15.29 10.37
N GLU A 690 -31.31 -14.13 10.50
CA GLU A 690 -31.82 -12.87 9.96
C GLU A 690 -31.74 -12.82 8.44
N LEU A 691 -30.71 -13.45 7.86
CA LEU A 691 -30.55 -13.53 6.42
C LEU A 691 -31.44 -14.61 5.81
N SER A 692 -31.52 -15.78 6.43
CA SER A 692 -32.31 -16.90 5.90
C SER A 692 -33.81 -16.75 6.16
N GLY A 693 -34.20 -15.95 7.15
CA GLY A 693 -35.58 -15.86 7.63
C GLY A 693 -36.02 -17.05 8.47
N ASN A 694 -35.15 -18.03 8.70
CA ASN A 694 -35.41 -19.21 9.54
C ASN A 694 -34.77 -19.01 10.93
N LYS A 695 -35.60 -18.95 11.98
CA LYS A 695 -35.14 -18.77 13.37
C LYS A 695 -34.30 -19.93 13.91
N GLU A 696 -34.36 -21.10 13.28
CA GLU A 696 -33.57 -22.28 13.67
C GLU A 696 -32.16 -22.26 13.07
N ASP A 697 -31.87 -21.40 12.10
CA ASP A 697 -30.52 -21.32 11.52
C ASP A 697 -29.56 -20.62 12.50
N GLU A 698 -28.62 -21.38 13.05
CA GLU A 698 -27.61 -20.90 14.00
C GLU A 698 -26.37 -20.29 13.31
N GLY A 699 -25.57 -19.55 14.09
CA GLY A 699 -24.32 -18.96 13.64
C GLY A 699 -24.43 -17.49 13.25
N VAL A 700 -23.31 -16.92 12.84
CA VAL A 700 -23.17 -15.51 12.45
C VAL A 700 -22.44 -15.39 11.12
N LEU A 701 -22.71 -14.32 10.39
CA LEU A 701 -22.01 -13.98 9.15
C LEU A 701 -21.46 -12.56 9.23
N PRO A 702 -20.35 -12.27 8.54
CA PRO A 702 -19.79 -10.94 8.48
C PRO A 702 -20.57 -10.07 7.51
N PHE A 703 -20.64 -8.78 7.81
CA PHE A 703 -21.03 -7.73 6.88
C PHE A 703 -19.84 -6.82 6.61
N SER A 704 -19.69 -6.36 5.37
CA SER A 704 -18.60 -5.46 4.98
C SER A 704 -19.08 -4.36 4.05
N VAL A 705 -18.34 -3.25 4.07
CA VAL A 705 -18.52 -2.15 3.13
C VAL A 705 -17.24 -1.92 2.35
N THR A 706 -17.37 -1.42 1.12
CA THR A 706 -16.25 -0.99 0.30
C THR A 706 -16.23 0.52 0.22
N PHE A 707 -15.08 1.12 0.54
CA PHE A 707 -14.78 2.51 0.25
C PHE A 707 -14.15 2.58 -1.14
N LEU A 708 -14.71 3.37 -2.05
CA LEU A 708 -14.23 3.58 -3.42
C LEU A 708 -13.73 5.02 -3.57
N GLY A 709 -12.60 5.18 -4.25
CA GLY A 709 -12.06 6.48 -4.61
C GLY A 709 -11.61 6.50 -6.07
N GLY A 710 -11.41 7.70 -6.63
CA GLY A 710 -10.83 7.85 -7.95
C GLY A 710 -9.41 7.28 -8.04
N SER A 711 -8.89 7.14 -9.27
CA SER A 711 -7.49 6.77 -9.51
C SER A 711 -6.54 7.64 -8.69
N ARG A 712 -5.62 7.02 -7.94
CA ARG A 712 -4.61 7.62 -7.04
C ARG A 712 -5.17 8.32 -5.81
N MET A 713 -6.41 8.01 -5.42
CA MET A 713 -6.97 8.43 -4.12
C MET A 713 -6.76 7.37 -3.02
N ASP A 714 -5.92 6.36 -3.29
CA ASP A 714 -5.67 5.21 -2.42
C ASP A 714 -5.36 5.61 -0.96
N ALA A 715 -4.46 6.57 -0.77
CA ALA A 715 -4.08 7.08 0.54
C ALA A 715 -5.26 7.65 1.33
N THR A 716 -6.12 8.42 0.64
CA THR A 716 -7.32 9.05 1.19
C THR A 716 -8.37 7.99 1.54
N VAL A 717 -8.63 7.06 0.62
CA VAL A 717 -9.56 5.93 0.81
C VAL A 717 -9.16 5.09 2.01
N LEU A 718 -7.89 4.70 2.08
CA LEU A 718 -7.35 3.91 3.19
C LEU A 718 -7.38 4.68 4.51
N GLU A 719 -7.30 6.02 4.51
CA GLU A 719 -7.31 6.80 5.75
C GLU A 719 -8.72 6.89 6.32
N ILE A 720 -9.72 7.16 5.47
CA ILE A 720 -11.12 7.16 5.90
C ILE A 720 -11.53 5.74 6.35
N ALA A 721 -11.15 4.71 5.61
CA ALA A 721 -11.45 3.32 5.97
C ALA A 721 -10.82 2.92 7.31
N ARG A 722 -9.58 3.36 7.60
CA ARG A 722 -8.93 3.15 8.91
C ARG A 722 -9.72 3.81 10.04
N ARG A 723 -10.14 5.08 9.87
CA ARG A 723 -10.97 5.78 10.88
C ARG A 723 -12.29 5.05 11.12
N PHE A 724 -12.90 4.52 10.05
CA PHE A 724 -14.10 3.70 10.17
C PHE A 724 -13.82 2.39 10.92
N GLU A 725 -12.80 1.64 10.54
CA GLU A 725 -12.37 0.38 11.19
C GLU A 725 -12.17 0.57 12.70
N GLU A 726 -11.47 1.63 13.11
CA GLU A 726 -11.25 1.97 14.54
C GLU A 726 -12.53 2.36 15.29
N SER A 727 -13.58 2.78 14.59
CA SER A 727 -14.89 3.10 15.16
C SER A 727 -15.82 1.90 15.27
N VAL A 728 -15.50 0.80 14.59
CA VAL A 728 -16.26 -0.46 14.73
C VAL A 728 -15.81 -1.11 16.04
N PRO A 729 -16.73 -1.41 16.98
CA PRO A 729 -16.39 -2.13 18.18
C PRO A 729 -15.71 -3.45 17.80
N SER A 730 -14.57 -3.76 18.43
CA SER A 730 -13.93 -5.06 18.26
C SER A 730 -14.94 -6.13 18.67
N SER A 731 -15.42 -6.92 17.72
CA SER A 731 -16.22 -8.11 18.01
C SER A 731 -15.32 -9.04 18.83
N ALA A 732 -15.74 -9.30 20.08
CA ALA A 732 -15.04 -10.17 21.03
C ALA A 732 -14.87 -11.60 20.51
#